data_AF-A0AAU6TB01-F1
#
_entry.id   AF-A0AAU6TB01-F1
#
_cell.length_a   1.000
_cell.length_b   1.000
_cell.length_c   1.000
_cell.angle_alpha   90.00
_cell.angle_beta   90.00
_cell.angle_gamma   90.00
#
_symmetry.space_group_name_H-M   'P 1'
#
loop_
_entity.id
_entity.type
_entity.pdbx_description
1 polymer ?
#
loop_
_entity_poly.entity_id
_entity_poly.type
_entity_poly.pdbx_seq_one_letter_code
_entity_poly.pdbx_strand_id
1 'polypeptide(L)'
;MGSHKVKKRDGRKSDLTFSWMLTTLGPEWNQWQVFAAEWMSKQNAAISLKQVALTRFFESYLFVCAPYTTETTLFFKGYNGHRCSTEEFQTIVSRTVKSTTHSSRTINYSCEFVDFIIEHHFSEPDDHGVPRPLVKNPLSKAGGGASQTETVRNPLPYRYIQELRQILCPLPNKVELATIKQQCDAGDSLLPAYHYRHFKDWVWAQQQSGENERGRSGDWFDVGPDLIDRHDPDCVWKHKTITRNGKQMTIFQLWSPVRAMAIYVKLQLPLRTYQVRMLDSGEADTWRYQRSKWQRNDKHNFAMGNDKRPFGKGVFKRIYDSMTGIYSTGLYINTNKTADQNKEELQCGYTIPWQHEEVFYWLEKLRNWQEKYNPIEKPVSCTTLLAKHIDFVKSNVQLEQMGDICFLFRDATAKNNENKVKPISGQSLGPFWYQLLLTLENKLNEQGNTLDNGERLKLVDEYSEGTPSNAMVSTLFPLHSLRVSLITAYVMDTQLPLPVISKLLAGHTRLLMTIYYTKITPSVMATKMDEAHAQLDSSSEQSVRNFLKDASMSQIQCKMVYNDTASIEAALDKRVPIGWENRATGLCLVGGNTTNTDHVGTLGGCWNGGNIIRDSANASFRIHGPVPHGAENCIRCRWFITEARYLPALNAQFNQLSYHAHQAANLSVEIEGELEALKDQQFGCEADGLPFTKHNELQVLQRRYEKQQVEADEYAKDWIACFELIHKIIRIEETRGDDKNDKIIAVGSEQDVSYALKFIETDSELLHLSLLCDDAEFYPDLQDTLRKTPAIEKRSRQLNRILMRKGLDPIFMEMDEKQQLIAANAMLRHMAKIADPDNKMEGYRKVSNYLEMAEYLQDNKLLDAGITALTDNASKIITIMQPALLGK
;
A
#
# COMPACT_ATOMS: atom_id res chain seq x y z
N MET A 1 22.72 21.48 -26.95
CA MET A 1 22.89 20.05 -27.27
C MET A 1 23.89 19.42 -26.31
N GLY A 2 23.42 18.84 -25.20
CA GLY A 2 24.26 18.08 -24.28
C GLY A 2 24.35 16.63 -24.74
N SER A 3 25.53 16.20 -25.19
CA SER A 3 25.80 14.80 -25.56
C SER A 3 25.48 13.88 -24.37
N HIS A 4 24.42 13.07 -24.48
CA HIS A 4 24.22 11.94 -23.60
C HIS A 4 25.38 10.95 -23.82
N LYS A 5 26.41 11.01 -22.97
CA LYS A 5 27.46 9.98 -22.91
C LYS A 5 26.77 8.63 -22.67
N VAL A 6 26.70 7.82 -23.73
CA VAL A 6 26.28 6.42 -23.66
C VAL A 6 27.19 5.73 -22.62
N LYS A 7 26.62 5.23 -21.52
CA LYS A 7 27.39 4.42 -20.55
C LYS A 7 27.96 3.21 -21.28
N LYS A 8 29.29 3.20 -21.49
CA LYS A 8 30.01 2.06 -22.06
C LYS A 8 29.75 0.84 -21.19
N ARG A 9 29.25 -0.25 -21.76
CA ARG A 9 29.15 -1.55 -21.07
C ARG A 9 30.56 -2.15 -21.06
N ASP A 10 31.27 -1.99 -19.95
CA ASP A 10 32.66 -2.39 -19.79
C ASP A 10 32.85 -3.65 -18.92
N GLY A 11 31.77 -4.38 -18.62
CA GLY A 11 31.83 -5.66 -17.90
C GLY A 11 31.96 -5.55 -16.38
N ARG A 12 32.09 -4.35 -15.80
CA ARG A 12 32.30 -4.16 -14.35
C ARG A 12 31.21 -4.77 -13.45
N LYS A 13 29.98 -4.90 -13.95
CA LYS A 13 28.84 -5.50 -13.21
C LYS A 13 28.99 -6.99 -12.92
N SER A 14 29.89 -7.69 -13.61
CA SER A 14 30.18 -9.11 -13.41
C SER A 14 31.56 -9.35 -12.77
N ASP A 15 32.35 -8.29 -12.58
CA ASP A 15 33.68 -8.36 -12.00
C ASP A 15 33.62 -8.25 -10.47
N LEU A 16 33.71 -9.39 -9.79
CA LEU A 16 33.72 -9.46 -8.32
C LEU A 16 35.12 -9.22 -7.72
N THR A 17 36.18 -9.25 -8.53
CA THR A 17 37.54 -8.95 -8.06
C THR A 17 37.86 -7.46 -8.15
N PHE A 18 36.98 -6.66 -8.75
CA PHE A 18 37.19 -5.22 -8.93
C PHE A 18 38.45 -4.89 -9.74
N SER A 19 38.88 -5.80 -10.62
CA SER A 19 40.03 -5.61 -11.52
C SER A 19 39.91 -4.36 -12.41
N TRP A 20 38.67 -3.94 -12.72
CA TRP A 20 38.39 -2.69 -13.43
C TRP A 20 38.93 -1.43 -12.71
N MET A 21 39.15 -1.47 -11.39
CA MET A 21 39.70 -0.33 -10.63
C MET A 21 41.10 0.04 -11.11
N LEU A 22 41.95 -0.95 -11.43
CA LEU A 22 43.33 -0.70 -11.87
C LEU A 22 43.40 -0.06 -13.25
N THR A 23 42.40 -0.33 -14.09
CA THR A 23 42.31 0.23 -15.45
C THR A 23 41.58 1.57 -15.48
N THR A 24 40.65 1.81 -14.54
CA THR A 24 39.78 2.99 -14.54
C THR A 24 40.26 4.09 -13.59
N LEU A 25 40.73 3.71 -12.39
CA LEU A 25 41.17 4.64 -11.34
C LEU A 25 42.70 4.80 -11.30
N GLY A 26 43.43 3.78 -11.74
CA GLY A 26 44.90 3.76 -11.82
C GLY A 26 45.53 2.63 -11.00
N PRO A 27 46.80 2.25 -11.31
CA PRO A 27 47.51 1.16 -10.62
C PRO A 27 47.75 1.45 -9.12
N GLU A 28 47.79 2.71 -8.70
CA GLU A 28 47.92 3.14 -7.31
C GLU A 28 46.77 2.71 -6.40
N TRP A 29 45.63 2.27 -6.96
CA TRP A 29 44.48 1.73 -6.21
C TRP A 29 44.57 0.22 -5.90
N ASN A 30 45.71 -0.42 -6.18
CA ASN A 30 45.90 -1.86 -6.03
C ASN A 30 45.57 -2.39 -4.64
N GLN A 31 45.96 -1.69 -3.58
CA GLN A 31 45.69 -2.14 -2.21
C GLN A 31 44.18 -2.20 -1.92
N TRP A 32 43.40 -1.21 -2.36
CA TRP A 32 41.95 -1.22 -2.24
C TRP A 32 41.30 -2.32 -3.06
N GLN A 33 41.81 -2.59 -4.27
CA GLN A 33 41.30 -3.66 -5.12
C GLN A 33 41.52 -5.04 -4.47
N VAL A 34 42.70 -5.29 -3.89
CA VAL A 34 42.99 -6.54 -3.16
C VAL A 34 42.05 -6.71 -1.97
N PHE A 35 41.85 -5.67 -1.16
CA PHE A 35 40.91 -5.71 -0.04
C PHE A 35 39.47 -5.97 -0.49
N ALA A 36 39.03 -5.29 -1.56
CA ALA A 36 37.69 -5.48 -2.11
C ALA A 36 37.49 -6.92 -2.63
N ALA A 37 38.48 -7.47 -3.35
CA ALA A 37 38.43 -8.84 -3.85
C ALA A 37 38.36 -9.88 -2.70
N GLU A 38 39.18 -9.71 -1.66
CA GLU A 38 39.19 -10.59 -0.49
C GLU A 38 37.86 -10.53 0.28
N TRP A 39 37.33 -9.33 0.52
CA TRP A 39 36.06 -9.19 1.21
C TRP A 39 34.93 -9.84 0.40
N MET A 40 34.89 -9.58 -0.91
CA MET A 40 33.85 -10.09 -1.81
C MET A 40 33.90 -11.61 -1.96
N SER A 41 35.07 -12.26 -1.89
CA SER A 41 35.17 -13.72 -1.94
C SER A 41 34.59 -14.39 -0.69
N LYS A 42 34.52 -13.70 0.44
CA LYS A 42 33.90 -14.18 1.68
C LYS A 42 32.37 -13.98 1.72
N GLN A 43 31.79 -13.24 0.77
CA GLN A 43 30.35 -12.92 0.79
C GLN A 43 29.49 -13.99 0.11
N ASN A 44 28.45 -14.45 0.80
CA ASN A 44 27.47 -15.41 0.28
C ASN A 44 26.07 -14.82 0.04
N ALA A 45 25.82 -13.57 0.47
CA ALA A 45 24.52 -12.91 0.40
C ALA A 45 24.62 -11.44 -0.05
N ALA A 46 23.59 -10.98 -0.76
CA ALA A 46 23.45 -9.61 -1.26
C ALA A 46 24.62 -9.11 -2.13
N ILE A 47 25.32 -10.02 -2.82
CA ILE A 47 26.56 -9.73 -3.58
C ILE A 47 26.38 -8.59 -4.56
N SER A 48 25.33 -8.60 -5.38
CA SER A 48 25.08 -7.53 -6.34
C SER A 48 24.90 -6.16 -5.66
N LEU A 49 24.27 -6.11 -4.48
CA LEU A 49 24.08 -4.85 -3.73
C LEU A 49 25.40 -4.38 -3.10
N LYS A 50 26.18 -5.29 -2.52
CA LYS A 50 27.52 -5.02 -1.96
C LYS A 50 28.48 -4.53 -3.04
N GLN A 51 28.47 -5.16 -4.22
CA GLN A 51 29.29 -4.75 -5.34
C GLN A 51 28.95 -3.34 -5.80
N VAL A 52 27.66 -3.03 -5.99
CA VAL A 52 27.21 -1.68 -6.37
C VAL A 52 27.57 -0.65 -5.30
N ALA A 53 27.48 -1.02 -4.02
CA ALA A 53 27.87 -0.14 -2.92
C ALA A 53 29.37 0.19 -2.97
N LEU A 54 30.24 -0.81 -3.13
CA LEU A 54 31.67 -0.61 -3.26
C LEU A 54 32.05 0.16 -4.52
N THR A 55 31.44 -0.11 -5.67
CA THR A 55 31.70 0.67 -6.89
C THR A 55 31.42 2.16 -6.65
N ARG A 56 30.32 2.49 -5.96
CA ARG A 56 30.01 3.88 -5.60
C ARG A 56 30.99 4.45 -4.58
N PHE A 57 31.38 3.66 -3.58
CA PHE A 57 32.37 4.05 -2.59
C PHE A 57 33.72 4.40 -3.25
N PHE A 58 34.21 3.59 -4.18
CA PHE A 58 35.47 3.85 -4.87
C PHE A 58 35.35 4.97 -5.91
N GLU A 59 34.43 4.88 -6.87
CA GLU A 59 34.40 5.83 -8.00
C GLU A 59 33.74 7.16 -7.66
N SER A 60 32.68 7.13 -6.86
CA SER A 60 31.89 8.34 -6.61
C SER A 60 32.39 9.09 -5.37
N TYR A 61 32.95 8.38 -4.39
CA TYR A 61 33.41 8.97 -3.13
C TYR A 61 34.93 9.06 -3.05
N LEU A 62 35.67 7.96 -2.85
CA LEU A 62 37.12 8.02 -2.62
C LEU A 62 37.86 8.69 -3.77
N PHE A 63 37.60 8.30 -5.02
CA PHE A 63 38.30 8.87 -6.18
C PHE A 63 38.04 10.37 -6.38
N VAL A 64 36.85 10.87 -6.01
CA VAL A 64 36.44 12.26 -6.26
C VAL A 64 36.75 13.18 -5.07
N CYS A 65 36.46 12.70 -3.85
CA CYS A 65 36.53 13.50 -2.62
C CYS A 65 37.82 13.26 -1.83
N ALA A 66 38.42 12.06 -1.93
CA ALA A 66 39.59 11.69 -1.15
C ALA A 66 40.66 10.95 -1.98
N PRO A 67 41.13 11.48 -3.13
CA PRO A 67 42.04 10.75 -4.02
C PRO A 67 43.39 10.40 -3.36
N TYR A 68 43.78 11.13 -2.31
CA TYR A 68 44.97 10.83 -1.50
C TYR A 68 44.88 9.48 -0.74
N THR A 69 43.69 8.87 -0.66
CA THR A 69 43.50 7.57 0.00
C THR A 69 44.01 6.40 -0.80
N THR A 70 44.70 6.61 -1.94
CA THR A 70 45.51 5.58 -2.58
C THR A 70 46.47 4.93 -1.57
N GLU A 71 46.95 5.70 -0.60
CA GLU A 71 47.52 5.17 0.63
C GLU A 71 46.40 4.92 1.67
N THR A 72 46.12 3.65 1.97
CA THR A 72 44.95 3.26 2.77
C THR A 72 45.00 3.78 4.21
N THR A 73 46.19 4.02 4.76
CA THR A 73 46.38 4.57 6.12
C THR A 73 45.81 6.00 6.24
N LEU A 74 45.88 6.79 5.16
CA LEU A 74 45.40 8.18 5.11
C LEU A 74 43.87 8.28 5.10
N PHE A 75 43.18 7.22 4.67
CA PHE A 75 41.72 7.13 4.80
C PHE A 75 41.28 7.22 6.28
N PHE A 76 42.02 6.57 7.18
CA PHE A 76 41.70 6.55 8.61
C PHE A 76 42.23 7.78 9.37
N LYS A 77 43.39 8.33 8.98
CA LYS A 77 44.05 9.46 9.68
C LYS A 77 43.57 10.83 9.20
N GLY A 78 43.12 10.92 7.93
CA GLY A 78 42.89 12.18 7.23
C GLY A 78 44.17 12.76 6.62
N TYR A 79 44.01 13.75 5.74
CA TYR A 79 45.10 14.42 5.03
C TYR A 79 44.78 15.91 4.84
N ASN A 80 45.75 16.79 5.13
CA ASN A 80 45.62 18.25 4.99
C ASN A 80 44.32 18.85 5.59
N GLY A 81 43.94 18.40 6.78
CA GLY A 81 42.71 18.86 7.47
C GLY A 81 41.41 18.23 6.98
N HIS A 82 41.44 17.46 5.88
CA HIS A 82 40.30 16.69 5.38
C HIS A 82 40.23 15.30 6.03
N ARG A 83 39.03 14.88 6.45
CA ARG A 83 38.75 13.55 6.99
C ARG A 83 37.50 12.99 6.32
N CYS A 84 37.58 11.74 5.86
CA CYS A 84 36.43 11.06 5.31
C CYS A 84 35.34 10.91 6.40
N SER A 85 34.07 11.06 6.02
CA SER A 85 32.95 10.95 6.96
C SER A 85 31.69 10.40 6.31
N THR A 86 30.78 9.89 7.13
CA THR A 86 29.47 9.42 6.68
C THR A 86 28.64 10.53 6.06
N GLU A 87 28.68 11.74 6.61
CA GLU A 87 27.89 12.88 6.13
C GLU A 87 28.32 13.30 4.71
N GLU A 88 29.62 13.31 4.46
CA GLU A 88 30.17 13.60 3.13
C GLU A 88 29.77 12.51 2.15
N PHE A 89 29.96 11.23 2.52
CA PHE A 89 29.60 10.12 1.65
C PHE A 89 28.09 10.07 1.37
N GLN A 90 27.25 10.31 2.38
CA GLN A 90 25.79 10.38 2.23
C GLN A 90 25.37 11.51 1.28
N THR A 91 26.04 12.66 1.35
CA THR A 91 25.80 13.79 0.43
C THR A 91 26.09 13.37 -1.01
N ILE A 92 27.21 12.69 -1.26
CA ILE A 92 27.55 12.19 -2.60
C ILE A 92 26.58 11.10 -3.09
N VAL A 93 26.23 10.15 -2.23
CA VAL A 93 25.28 9.07 -2.59
C VAL A 93 23.91 9.64 -2.91
N SER A 94 23.44 10.66 -2.18
CA SER A 94 22.13 11.30 -2.42
C SER A 94 22.02 11.97 -3.80
N ARG A 95 23.15 12.43 -4.38
CA ARG A 95 23.17 13.00 -5.75
C ARG A 95 22.89 11.96 -6.83
N THR A 96 23.18 10.68 -6.56
CA THR A 96 23.08 9.60 -7.55
C THR A 96 22.00 8.56 -7.22
N VAL A 97 21.55 8.49 -5.97
CA VAL A 97 20.60 7.50 -5.46
C VAL A 97 19.41 8.21 -4.83
N LYS A 98 18.26 8.17 -5.51
CA LYS A 98 17.02 8.82 -5.05
C LYS A 98 16.31 8.09 -3.90
N SER A 99 16.59 6.79 -3.70
CA SER A 99 15.92 5.96 -2.69
C SER A 99 16.69 5.92 -1.38
N THR A 100 16.05 6.36 -0.29
CA THR A 100 16.63 6.37 1.06
C THR A 100 17.12 4.99 1.50
N THR A 101 16.33 3.93 1.28
CA THR A 101 16.72 2.55 1.61
C THR A 101 17.96 2.09 0.84
N HIS A 102 18.06 2.43 -0.45
CA HIS A 102 19.24 2.09 -1.25
C HIS A 102 20.46 2.92 -0.87
N SER A 103 20.25 4.17 -0.45
CA SER A 103 21.31 5.05 0.09
C SER A 103 21.87 4.49 1.40
N SER A 104 21.01 4.21 2.39
CA SER A 104 21.45 3.62 3.66
C SER A 104 22.14 2.27 3.47
N ARG A 105 21.62 1.40 2.58
CA ARG A 105 22.30 0.13 2.26
C ARG A 105 23.67 0.33 1.61
N THR A 106 23.80 1.31 0.73
CA THR A 106 25.10 1.64 0.11
C THR A 106 26.11 2.02 1.19
N ILE A 107 25.72 2.93 2.08
CA ILE A 107 26.58 3.39 3.18
C ILE A 107 26.92 2.25 4.14
N ASN A 108 25.92 1.44 4.54
CA ASN A 108 26.11 0.36 5.50
C ASN A 108 27.01 -0.76 4.95
N TYR A 109 26.88 -1.13 3.68
CA TYR A 109 27.77 -2.12 3.06
C TYR A 109 29.21 -1.59 2.90
N SER A 110 29.37 -0.29 2.60
CA SER A 110 30.70 0.34 2.60
C SER A 110 31.30 0.40 4.01
N CYS A 111 30.48 0.69 5.03
CA CYS A 111 30.90 0.66 6.44
C CYS A 111 31.36 -0.74 6.84
N GLU A 112 30.58 -1.79 6.52
CA GLU A 112 30.92 -3.20 6.80
C GLU A 112 32.19 -3.65 6.09
N PHE A 113 32.44 -3.16 4.88
CA PHE A 113 33.69 -3.41 4.16
C PHE A 113 34.90 -2.76 4.87
N VAL A 114 34.75 -1.53 5.34
CA VAL A 114 35.81 -0.86 6.10
C VAL A 114 36.04 -1.55 7.45
N ASP A 115 34.98 -1.96 8.15
CA ASP A 115 35.08 -2.73 9.40
C ASP A 115 35.89 -4.03 9.18
N PHE A 116 35.64 -4.73 8.06
CA PHE A 116 36.40 -5.92 7.67
C PHE A 116 37.88 -5.62 7.45
N ILE A 117 38.22 -4.52 6.78
CA ILE A 117 39.62 -4.10 6.58
C ILE A 117 40.30 -3.84 7.93
N ILE A 118 39.61 -3.18 8.86
CA ILE A 118 40.16 -2.91 10.18
C ILE A 118 40.44 -4.21 10.93
N GLU A 119 39.48 -5.13 10.95
CA GLU A 119 39.60 -6.42 11.64
C GLU A 119 40.74 -7.29 11.08
N HIS A 120 40.92 -7.33 9.76
CA HIS A 120 41.86 -8.27 9.12
C HIS A 120 43.24 -7.69 8.81
N HIS A 121 43.32 -6.38 8.58
CA HIS A 121 44.56 -5.73 8.10
C HIS A 121 45.07 -4.61 9.03
N PHE A 122 44.25 -4.14 9.99
CA PHE A 122 44.63 -3.09 10.94
C PHE A 122 44.24 -3.43 12.38
N SER A 123 44.41 -4.70 12.77
CA SER A 123 44.22 -5.16 14.15
C SER A 123 45.42 -5.97 14.62
N GLU A 124 45.78 -5.82 15.89
CA GLU A 124 46.85 -6.58 16.55
C GLU A 124 46.27 -7.37 17.74
N PRO A 125 46.71 -8.61 17.98
CA PRO A 125 46.26 -9.38 19.14
C PRO A 125 46.75 -8.71 20.43
N ASP A 126 45.84 -8.55 21.41
CA ASP A 126 46.22 -8.15 22.76
C ASP A 126 46.87 -9.31 23.53
N ASP A 127 47.25 -9.06 24.79
CA ASP A 127 47.94 -10.02 25.66
C ASP A 127 47.15 -11.33 25.90
N HIS A 128 45.87 -11.38 25.48
CA HIS A 128 45.00 -12.55 25.55
C HIS A 128 44.67 -13.16 24.16
N GLY A 129 45.32 -12.67 23.10
CA GLY A 129 45.10 -13.12 21.73
C GLY A 129 43.84 -12.55 21.08
N VAL A 130 43.19 -11.54 21.69
CA VAL A 130 41.99 -10.91 21.13
C VAL A 130 42.42 -9.76 20.20
N PRO A 131 42.01 -9.76 18.92
CA PRO A 131 42.40 -8.70 17.98
C PRO A 131 41.81 -7.35 18.38
N ARG A 132 42.67 -6.35 18.59
CA ARG A 132 42.31 -4.96 18.87
C ARG A 132 42.55 -4.06 17.65
N PRO A 133 41.58 -3.25 17.25
CA PRO A 133 41.71 -2.38 16.09
C PRO A 133 42.66 -1.20 16.36
N LEU A 134 43.62 -1.00 15.45
CA LEU A 134 44.61 0.10 15.50
C LEU A 134 44.05 1.43 15.01
N VAL A 135 42.95 1.40 14.25
CA VAL A 135 42.32 2.58 13.64
C VAL A 135 40.80 2.55 13.86
N LYS A 136 40.17 3.73 13.83
CA LYS A 136 38.70 3.86 13.92
C LYS A 136 38.10 3.94 12.53
N ASN A 137 36.93 3.33 12.34
CA ASN A 137 36.17 3.48 11.11
C ASN A 137 35.66 4.93 10.99
N PRO A 138 36.02 5.66 9.91
CA PRO A 138 35.50 7.01 9.67
C PRO A 138 34.03 7.02 9.21
N LEU A 139 33.48 5.87 8.83
CA LEU A 139 32.09 5.69 8.48
C LEU A 139 31.29 5.13 9.65
N SER A 140 30.01 5.47 9.68
CA SER A 140 29.01 5.00 10.63
C SER A 140 27.83 4.44 9.86
N LYS A 141 27.17 3.41 10.41
CA LYS A 141 25.98 2.84 9.78
C LYS A 141 24.86 3.89 9.78
N ALA A 142 24.37 4.21 8.60
CA ALA A 142 23.19 5.05 8.43
C ALA A 142 21.95 4.30 8.92
N GLY A 143 21.08 5.00 9.65
CA GLY A 143 19.75 4.50 10.04
C GLY A 143 19.03 3.94 8.81
N GLY A 144 18.79 2.64 8.83
CA GLY A 144 17.99 2.00 7.79
C GLY A 144 16.55 2.38 8.01
N GLY A 145 16.00 3.30 7.21
CA GLY A 145 14.56 3.41 7.09
C GLY A 145 14.02 2.01 6.79
N ALA A 146 13.11 1.52 7.63
CA ALA A 146 12.50 0.21 7.45
C ALA A 146 12.06 0.11 5.99
N SER A 147 12.53 -0.93 5.28
CA SER A 147 11.97 -1.24 3.97
C SER A 147 10.48 -1.33 4.19
N GLN A 148 9.69 -0.53 3.48
CA GLN A 148 8.26 -0.81 3.40
C GLN A 148 8.14 -2.30 3.07
N THR A 149 7.49 -3.04 3.96
CA THR A 149 7.29 -4.48 3.82
C THR A 149 6.47 -4.79 2.57
N GLU A 150 5.75 -3.78 2.08
CA GLU A 150 4.88 -3.86 0.91
C GLU A 150 5.20 -2.74 -0.07
N THR A 151 5.38 -3.11 -1.34
CA THR A 151 5.31 -2.12 -2.42
C THR A 151 3.84 -1.95 -2.72
N VAL A 152 3.26 -0.82 -2.30
CA VAL A 152 1.88 -0.48 -2.64
C VAL A 152 1.80 -0.31 -4.15
N ARG A 153 0.90 -1.05 -4.78
CA ARG A 153 0.69 -1.03 -6.23
C ARG A 153 -0.80 -1.09 -6.52
N ASN A 154 -1.23 -0.29 -7.49
CA ASN A 154 -2.63 -0.24 -7.88
C ASN A 154 -3.06 -1.59 -8.46
N PRO A 155 -4.14 -2.19 -7.95
CA PRO A 155 -4.70 -3.40 -8.55
C PRO A 155 -5.41 -3.06 -9.87
N LEU A 156 -5.30 -3.97 -10.84
CA LEU A 156 -6.03 -3.95 -12.09
C LEU A 156 -7.33 -4.77 -11.91
N PRO A 157 -8.49 -4.29 -12.41
CA PRO A 157 -9.75 -5.03 -12.33
C PRO A 157 -9.69 -6.43 -12.94
N TYR A 158 -10.40 -7.38 -12.33
CA TYR A 158 -10.41 -8.77 -12.81
C TYR A 158 -10.95 -8.89 -14.25
N ARG A 159 -11.95 -8.10 -14.62
CA ARG A 159 -12.45 -8.01 -16.00
C ARG A 159 -11.36 -7.65 -17.00
N TYR A 160 -10.53 -6.65 -16.70
CA TYR A 160 -9.44 -6.25 -17.58
C TYR A 160 -8.38 -7.36 -17.67
N ILE A 161 -8.14 -8.11 -16.59
CA ILE A 161 -7.32 -9.32 -16.63
C ILE A 161 -7.93 -10.36 -17.60
N GLN A 162 -9.25 -10.59 -17.56
CA GLN A 162 -9.92 -11.48 -18.53
C GLN A 162 -9.80 -10.96 -19.97
N GLU A 163 -9.95 -9.66 -20.21
CA GLU A 163 -9.77 -9.08 -21.54
C GLU A 163 -8.33 -9.22 -22.05
N LEU A 164 -7.34 -9.03 -21.19
CA LEU A 164 -5.93 -9.27 -21.53
C LEU A 164 -5.69 -10.74 -21.88
N ARG A 165 -6.34 -11.69 -21.18
CA ARG A 165 -6.31 -13.12 -21.54
C ARG A 165 -6.90 -13.34 -22.93
N GLN A 166 -8.02 -12.70 -23.26
CA GLN A 166 -8.66 -12.79 -24.58
C GLN A 166 -7.84 -12.16 -25.71
N ILE A 167 -7.14 -11.04 -25.45
CA ILE A 167 -6.23 -10.43 -26.43
C ILE A 167 -5.06 -11.38 -26.71
N LEU A 168 -4.51 -12.01 -25.67
CA LEU A 168 -3.33 -12.86 -25.78
C LEU A 168 -3.65 -14.26 -26.35
N CYS A 169 -4.72 -14.88 -25.86
CA CYS A 169 -5.23 -16.19 -26.25
C CYS A 169 -6.75 -16.07 -26.47
N PRO A 170 -7.19 -15.74 -27.69
CA PRO A 170 -8.61 -15.57 -27.99
C PRO A 170 -9.32 -16.91 -27.87
N LEU A 171 -10.18 -17.08 -26.86
CA LEU A 171 -10.95 -18.30 -26.68
C LEU A 171 -12.17 -18.31 -27.62
N PRO A 172 -12.68 -19.50 -28.01
CA PRO A 172 -13.88 -19.58 -28.84
C PRO A 172 -15.07 -18.95 -28.14
N ASN A 173 -15.75 -18.06 -28.84
CA ASN A 173 -16.96 -17.42 -28.33
C ASN A 173 -18.13 -18.43 -28.30
N LYS A 174 -19.26 -18.07 -27.68
CA LYS A 174 -20.42 -18.96 -27.54
C LYS A 174 -20.95 -19.47 -28.89
N VAL A 175 -20.84 -18.66 -29.95
CA VAL A 175 -21.30 -19.01 -31.30
C VAL A 175 -20.38 -20.07 -31.90
N GLU A 176 -19.07 -19.86 -31.83
CA GLU A 176 -18.07 -20.84 -32.28
C GLU A 176 -18.17 -22.17 -31.52
N LEU A 177 -18.39 -22.13 -30.21
CA LEU A 177 -18.60 -23.35 -29.41
C LEU A 177 -19.87 -24.09 -29.83
N ALA A 178 -20.94 -23.38 -30.20
CA ALA A 178 -22.16 -23.99 -30.71
C ALA A 178 -21.92 -24.67 -32.06
N THR A 179 -21.13 -24.05 -32.95
CA THR A 179 -20.73 -24.64 -34.24
C THR A 179 -19.85 -25.88 -34.04
N ILE A 180 -18.87 -25.82 -33.12
CA ILE A 180 -18.01 -26.97 -32.80
C ILE A 180 -18.87 -28.13 -32.26
N LYS A 181 -19.83 -27.83 -31.37
CA LYS A 181 -20.75 -28.83 -30.84
C LYS A 181 -21.59 -29.52 -31.93
N GLN A 182 -21.97 -28.80 -32.98
CA GLN A 182 -22.71 -29.38 -34.11
C GLN A 182 -21.84 -30.28 -35.01
N GLN A 183 -20.51 -30.13 -34.94
CA GLN A 183 -19.54 -30.91 -35.70
C GLN A 183 -19.00 -32.13 -34.94
N CYS A 184 -19.29 -32.24 -33.63
CA CYS A 184 -18.92 -33.40 -32.82
C CYS A 184 -19.85 -34.59 -33.11
N ASP A 185 -19.28 -35.81 -33.10
CA ASP A 185 -20.04 -37.04 -33.29
C ASP A 185 -21.06 -37.26 -32.17
N ALA A 186 -22.16 -37.97 -32.48
CA ALA A 186 -23.27 -38.23 -31.55
C ALA A 186 -22.80 -39.11 -30.37
N GLY A 187 -22.31 -38.47 -29.30
CA GLY A 187 -21.85 -39.14 -28.08
C GLY A 187 -20.76 -38.37 -27.32
N ASP A 188 -20.05 -37.44 -27.98
CA ASP A 188 -18.94 -36.71 -27.36
C ASP A 188 -19.42 -35.48 -26.59
N SER A 189 -18.97 -35.36 -25.33
CA SER A 189 -19.19 -34.16 -24.51
C SER A 189 -18.26 -33.03 -24.94
N LEU A 190 -18.79 -31.81 -25.11
CA LEU A 190 -18.00 -30.63 -25.45
C LEU A 190 -16.93 -30.38 -24.38
N LEU A 191 -15.66 -30.42 -24.79
CA LEU A 191 -14.53 -30.07 -23.93
C LEU A 191 -14.53 -28.57 -23.57
N PRO A 192 -13.83 -28.17 -22.49
CA PRO A 192 -13.63 -26.76 -22.17
C PRO A 192 -12.99 -25.96 -23.30
N ALA A 193 -13.37 -24.69 -23.46
CA ALA A 193 -13.05 -23.85 -24.62
C ALA A 193 -11.55 -23.78 -24.99
N TYR A 194 -10.66 -23.83 -24.00
CA TYR A 194 -9.20 -23.80 -24.21
C TYR A 194 -8.65 -25.04 -24.95
N HIS A 195 -9.37 -26.17 -24.97
CA HIS A 195 -8.97 -27.36 -25.72
C HIS A 195 -9.01 -27.15 -27.24
N TYR A 196 -9.82 -26.22 -27.73
CA TYR A 196 -9.97 -25.93 -29.16
C TYR A 196 -9.03 -24.83 -29.65
N ARG A 197 -8.04 -24.44 -28.85
CA ARG A 197 -7.05 -23.41 -29.19
C ARG A 197 -5.63 -23.93 -29.13
N HIS A 198 -4.83 -23.44 -30.08
CA HIS A 198 -3.44 -23.78 -30.32
C HIS A 198 -2.57 -22.52 -30.42
N PHE A 199 -1.25 -22.70 -30.39
CA PHE A 199 -0.32 -21.58 -30.50
C PHE A 199 -0.46 -20.83 -31.83
N LYS A 200 -0.95 -21.47 -32.91
CA LYS A 200 -1.32 -20.79 -34.16
C LYS A 200 -2.41 -19.72 -33.98
N ASP A 201 -3.28 -19.87 -32.98
CA ASP A 201 -4.39 -18.95 -32.73
C ASP A 201 -3.96 -17.74 -31.88
N TRP A 202 -2.73 -17.72 -31.37
CA TRP A 202 -2.15 -16.61 -30.59
C TRP A 202 -1.64 -15.48 -31.50
N VAL A 203 -2.50 -15.05 -32.44
CA VAL A 203 -2.14 -14.16 -33.55
C VAL A 203 -1.57 -12.83 -33.06
N TRP A 204 -2.19 -12.22 -32.04
CA TRP A 204 -1.69 -10.96 -31.48
C TRP A 204 -0.25 -11.12 -30.95
N ALA A 205 0.02 -12.19 -30.20
CA ALA A 205 1.36 -12.46 -29.65
C ALA A 205 2.41 -12.70 -30.74
N GLN A 206 2.02 -13.34 -31.84
CA GLN A 206 2.89 -13.57 -32.99
C GLN A 206 3.26 -12.26 -33.70
N GLN A 207 2.31 -11.32 -33.82
CA GLN A 207 2.50 -10.02 -34.49
C GLN A 207 3.42 -9.08 -33.70
N GLN A 208 3.31 -9.06 -32.37
CA GLN A 208 4.16 -8.21 -31.51
C GLN A 208 5.66 -8.51 -31.64
N SER A 209 5.98 -9.72 -32.08
CA SER A 209 7.33 -10.18 -32.29
C SER A 209 7.60 -10.28 -33.79
N GLY A 210 8.27 -9.30 -34.41
CA GLY A 210 8.87 -9.54 -35.74
C GLY A 210 8.63 -8.52 -36.87
N GLU A 211 8.11 -7.32 -36.59
CA GLU A 211 7.93 -6.27 -37.62
C GLU A 211 9.12 -5.32 -37.79
N ASN A 212 10.25 -5.55 -37.12
CA ASN A 212 11.40 -4.66 -37.26
C ASN A 212 12.24 -4.99 -38.50
N GLU A 213 12.27 -4.08 -39.47
CA GLU A 213 13.16 -4.10 -40.64
C GLU A 213 14.66 -4.25 -40.28
N ARG A 214 15.04 -3.94 -39.03
CA ARG A 214 16.41 -3.94 -38.50
C ARG A 214 16.87 -5.23 -37.78
N GLY A 215 16.37 -6.40 -38.19
CA GLY A 215 17.10 -7.67 -37.98
C GLY A 215 17.18 -8.24 -36.54
N ARG A 216 16.28 -7.87 -35.63
CA ARG A 216 16.05 -8.64 -34.39
C ARG A 216 14.70 -9.34 -34.47
N SER A 217 14.73 -10.66 -34.61
CA SER A 217 13.57 -11.50 -34.91
C SER A 217 12.57 -11.69 -33.74
N GLY A 218 12.68 -10.93 -32.65
CA GLY A 218 11.73 -10.99 -31.53
C GLY A 218 11.67 -12.39 -30.93
N ASP A 219 10.48 -12.99 -30.92
CA ASP A 219 10.25 -14.40 -30.53
C ASP A 219 10.38 -15.41 -31.69
N TRP A 220 10.79 -14.97 -32.89
CA TRP A 220 11.06 -15.85 -34.03
C TRP A 220 12.55 -16.22 -34.08
N PHE A 221 12.84 -17.49 -34.36
CA PHE A 221 14.21 -18.00 -34.45
C PHE A 221 14.40 -18.91 -35.67
N ASP A 222 15.59 -18.87 -36.25
CA ASP A 222 15.91 -19.59 -37.47
C ASP A 222 16.02 -21.11 -37.20
N VAL A 223 15.38 -21.92 -38.04
CA VAL A 223 15.37 -23.39 -37.96
C VAL A 223 15.62 -24.02 -39.34
N GLY A 224 16.08 -25.26 -39.35
CA GLY A 224 16.14 -26.07 -40.57
C GLY A 224 14.73 -26.44 -41.05
N PRO A 225 14.51 -26.63 -42.36
CA PRO A 225 13.21 -27.00 -42.90
C PRO A 225 12.70 -28.34 -42.33
N ASP A 226 13.60 -29.25 -41.95
CA ASP A 226 13.27 -30.56 -41.41
C ASP A 226 12.61 -30.51 -40.02
N LEU A 227 12.80 -29.41 -39.28
CA LEU A 227 12.20 -29.23 -37.95
C LEU A 227 10.75 -28.72 -38.05
N ILE A 228 10.31 -28.26 -39.23
CA ILE A 228 8.95 -27.74 -39.43
C ILE A 228 7.98 -28.90 -39.60
N ASP A 229 7.10 -29.09 -38.63
CA ASP A 229 6.00 -30.04 -38.71
C ASP A 229 4.71 -29.34 -39.13
N ARG A 230 4.28 -29.57 -40.37
CA ARG A 230 3.07 -28.95 -40.95
C ARG A 230 1.76 -29.51 -40.39
N HIS A 231 1.79 -30.66 -39.72
CA HIS A 231 0.60 -31.28 -39.14
C HIS A 231 0.40 -30.88 -37.68
N ASP A 232 1.43 -30.30 -37.06
CA ASP A 232 1.38 -29.82 -35.69
C ASP A 232 0.81 -28.39 -35.66
N PRO A 233 -0.41 -28.18 -35.12
CA PRO A 233 -1.03 -26.85 -35.04
C PRO A 233 -0.27 -25.89 -34.09
N ASP A 234 0.68 -26.40 -33.31
CA ASP A 234 1.52 -25.63 -32.40
C ASP A 234 2.90 -25.30 -33.02
N CYS A 235 3.18 -25.79 -34.23
CA CYS A 235 4.34 -25.45 -35.05
C CYS A 235 4.08 -24.19 -35.88
N VAL A 236 4.17 -23.02 -35.26
CA VAL A 236 3.95 -21.74 -35.96
C VAL A 236 5.24 -21.29 -36.64
N TRP A 237 5.27 -21.28 -37.98
CA TRP A 237 6.46 -20.97 -38.76
C TRP A 237 6.20 -19.94 -39.88
N LYS A 238 7.27 -19.26 -40.31
CA LYS A 238 7.28 -18.37 -41.49
C LYS A 238 8.59 -18.53 -42.26
N HIS A 239 8.62 -18.10 -43.52
CA HIS A 239 9.83 -18.06 -44.32
C HIS A 239 10.11 -16.64 -44.81
N LYS A 240 11.39 -16.27 -44.91
CA LYS A 240 11.82 -14.96 -45.42
C LYS A 240 12.96 -15.15 -46.40
N THR A 241 12.88 -14.48 -47.54
CA THR A 241 14.00 -14.40 -48.48
C THR A 241 14.92 -13.27 -48.05
N ILE A 242 16.15 -13.60 -47.68
CA ILE A 242 17.18 -12.61 -47.31
C ILE A 242 18.35 -12.68 -48.28
N THR A 243 18.93 -11.54 -48.61
CA THR A 243 20.18 -11.49 -49.38
C THR A 243 21.35 -11.46 -48.40
N ARG A 244 22.12 -12.56 -48.32
CA ARG A 244 23.39 -12.61 -47.59
C ARG A 244 24.52 -12.82 -48.60
N ASN A 245 25.56 -11.97 -48.54
CA ASN A 245 26.72 -12.03 -49.45
C ASN A 245 26.34 -12.05 -50.95
N GLY A 246 25.34 -11.25 -51.36
CA GLY A 246 24.89 -11.16 -52.75
C GLY A 246 24.07 -12.35 -53.28
N LYS A 247 23.84 -13.38 -52.46
CA LYS A 247 22.96 -14.52 -52.81
C LYS A 247 21.64 -14.43 -52.05
N GLN A 248 20.54 -14.64 -52.75
CA GLN A 248 19.22 -14.81 -52.13
C GLN A 248 19.15 -16.18 -51.46
N MET A 249 18.80 -16.20 -50.17
CA MET A 249 18.62 -17.41 -49.38
C MET A 249 17.27 -17.35 -48.67
N THR A 250 16.50 -18.44 -48.74
CA THR A 250 15.26 -18.60 -47.97
C THR A 250 15.60 -19.12 -46.59
N ILE A 251 15.30 -18.34 -45.55
CA ILE A 251 15.40 -18.78 -44.15
C ILE A 251 14.01 -19.15 -43.63
N PHE A 252 13.93 -20.22 -42.86
CA PHE A 252 12.73 -20.64 -42.15
C PHE A 252 12.86 -20.23 -40.68
N GLN A 253 11.77 -19.69 -40.12
CA GLN A 253 11.72 -19.25 -38.73
C GLN A 253 10.54 -19.89 -38.01
N LEU A 254 10.77 -20.36 -36.79
CA LEU A 254 9.74 -20.85 -35.88
C LEU A 254 9.46 -19.79 -34.80
N TRP A 255 8.20 -19.64 -34.40
CA TRP A 255 7.79 -18.74 -33.32
C TRP A 255 7.84 -19.46 -31.97
N SER A 256 8.41 -18.78 -30.98
CA SER A 256 8.51 -19.26 -29.60
C SER A 256 7.35 -18.72 -28.73
N PRO A 257 6.47 -19.58 -28.20
CA PRO A 257 5.35 -19.15 -27.34
C PRO A 257 5.80 -18.77 -25.92
N VAL A 258 7.06 -18.99 -25.55
CA VAL A 258 7.57 -18.97 -24.17
C VAL A 258 7.30 -17.63 -23.47
N ARG A 259 7.54 -16.51 -24.16
CA ARG A 259 7.36 -15.16 -23.59
C ARG A 259 5.88 -14.85 -23.36
N ALA A 260 5.04 -15.14 -24.35
CA ALA A 260 3.60 -14.96 -24.28
C ALA A 260 3.01 -15.84 -23.16
N MET A 261 3.42 -17.11 -23.08
CA MET A 261 3.03 -18.04 -22.03
C MET A 261 3.41 -17.54 -20.63
N ALA A 262 4.56 -16.89 -20.46
CA ALA A 262 4.97 -16.36 -19.16
C ALA A 262 4.01 -15.26 -18.67
N ILE A 263 3.52 -14.43 -19.59
CA ILE A 263 2.50 -13.41 -19.29
C ILE A 263 1.13 -14.05 -19.07
N TYR A 264 0.77 -15.05 -19.87
CA TYR A 264 -0.49 -15.79 -19.73
C TYR A 264 -0.62 -16.41 -18.33
N VAL A 265 0.42 -17.10 -17.86
CA VAL A 265 0.46 -17.69 -16.51
C VAL A 265 0.36 -16.60 -15.43
N LYS A 266 0.95 -15.42 -15.65
CA LYS A 266 0.85 -14.27 -14.72
C LYS A 266 -0.54 -13.65 -14.66
N LEU A 267 -1.32 -13.76 -15.75
CA LEU A 267 -2.72 -13.33 -15.78
C LEU A 267 -3.64 -14.34 -15.09
N GLN A 268 -3.26 -15.62 -15.04
CA GLN A 268 -4.04 -16.69 -14.41
C GLN A 268 -3.72 -16.86 -12.92
N LEU A 269 -2.43 -16.81 -12.56
CA LEU A 269 -1.95 -17.11 -11.22
C LEU A 269 -1.21 -15.91 -10.61
N PRO A 270 -1.40 -15.63 -9.30
CA PRO A 270 -0.74 -14.53 -8.59
C PRO A 270 0.74 -14.82 -8.27
N LEU A 271 1.52 -15.31 -9.25
CA LEU A 271 2.93 -15.64 -9.09
C LEU A 271 3.85 -14.42 -9.33
N ARG A 272 5.01 -14.42 -8.67
CA ARG A 272 6.06 -13.42 -8.98
C ARG A 272 6.67 -13.71 -10.34
N THR A 273 7.07 -12.68 -11.06
CA THR A 273 7.68 -12.83 -12.40
C THR A 273 8.91 -13.73 -12.39
N TYR A 274 9.74 -13.60 -11.35
CA TYR A 274 10.90 -14.48 -11.15
C TYR A 274 10.48 -15.95 -10.97
N GLN A 275 9.41 -16.22 -10.22
CA GLN A 275 8.94 -17.60 -9.98
C GLN A 275 8.50 -18.26 -11.28
N VAL A 276 7.68 -17.57 -12.08
CA VAL A 276 7.18 -18.10 -13.36
C VAL A 276 8.34 -18.47 -14.29
N ARG A 277 9.34 -17.59 -14.43
CA ARG A 277 10.50 -17.83 -15.29
C ARG A 277 11.36 -19.02 -14.86
N MET A 278 11.39 -19.31 -13.56
CA MET A 278 12.22 -20.36 -12.98
C MET A 278 11.49 -21.70 -12.85
N LEU A 279 10.21 -21.79 -13.26
CA LEU A 279 9.43 -23.02 -13.16
C LEU A 279 10.12 -24.19 -13.88
N ASP A 280 10.15 -25.32 -13.19
CA ASP A 280 10.64 -26.57 -13.73
C ASP A 280 9.53 -27.28 -14.53
N SER A 281 9.91 -27.88 -15.64
CA SER A 281 9.03 -28.61 -16.57
C SER A 281 8.63 -30.00 -16.07
N GLY A 282 9.36 -30.57 -15.12
CA GLY A 282 9.20 -31.94 -14.64
C GLY A 282 9.78 -32.99 -15.60
N GLU A 283 10.65 -32.60 -16.54
CA GLU A 283 11.29 -33.54 -17.47
C GLU A 283 12.17 -34.58 -16.76
N ALA A 284 12.73 -34.24 -15.59
CA ALA A 284 13.52 -35.13 -14.75
C ALA A 284 12.71 -35.83 -13.63
N ASP A 285 11.40 -35.59 -13.52
CA ASP A 285 10.57 -36.14 -12.44
C ASP A 285 10.28 -37.63 -12.64
N THR A 286 10.08 -38.38 -11.54
CA THR A 286 9.72 -39.80 -11.59
C THR A 286 8.33 -40.01 -12.19
N TRP A 287 7.38 -39.17 -11.79
CA TRP A 287 6.00 -39.19 -12.25
C TRP A 287 5.79 -38.02 -13.20
N ARG A 288 5.16 -38.29 -14.33
CA ARG A 288 4.85 -37.30 -15.36
C ARG A 288 3.34 -37.14 -15.49
N TYR A 289 2.89 -35.88 -15.43
CA TYR A 289 1.51 -35.53 -15.74
C TYR A 289 1.34 -35.41 -17.27
N GLN A 290 0.43 -36.19 -17.85
CA GLN A 290 0.10 -36.17 -19.27
C GLN A 290 -1.39 -36.48 -19.48
N ARG A 291 -2.09 -35.64 -20.26
CA ARG A 291 -3.52 -35.83 -20.59
C ARG A 291 -4.40 -36.09 -19.36
N SER A 292 -4.23 -35.26 -18.33
CA SER A 292 -4.95 -35.35 -17.05
C SER A 292 -4.70 -36.63 -16.24
N LYS A 293 -3.66 -37.42 -16.57
CA LYS A 293 -3.27 -38.63 -15.86
C LYS A 293 -1.79 -38.59 -15.46
N TRP A 294 -1.48 -39.29 -14.38
CA TRP A 294 -0.10 -39.51 -13.94
C TRP A 294 0.42 -40.84 -14.47
N GLN A 295 1.58 -40.80 -15.13
CA GLN A 295 2.27 -41.98 -15.62
C GLN A 295 3.75 -41.93 -15.22
N ARG A 296 4.44 -43.07 -15.27
CA ARG A 296 5.88 -43.11 -15.02
C ARG A 296 6.63 -42.39 -16.16
N ASN A 297 7.68 -41.66 -15.80
CA ASN A 297 8.48 -40.93 -16.79
C ASN A 297 9.52 -41.84 -17.44
N ASP A 298 9.12 -42.52 -18.51
CA ASP A 298 10.03 -43.36 -19.31
C ASP A 298 10.53 -42.66 -20.58
N LYS A 299 10.20 -41.37 -20.75
CA LYS A 299 10.54 -40.60 -21.96
C LYS A 299 11.99 -40.11 -21.96
N HIS A 300 12.52 -39.75 -20.78
CA HIS A 300 13.83 -39.13 -20.64
C HIS A 300 14.78 -40.03 -19.86
N ASN A 301 15.96 -40.28 -20.41
CA ASN A 301 16.99 -41.12 -19.77
C ASN A 301 17.56 -40.50 -18.48
N PHE A 302 17.37 -39.18 -18.29
CA PHE A 302 17.79 -38.43 -17.10
C PHE A 302 16.66 -38.27 -16.06
N ALA A 303 15.54 -38.99 -16.20
CA ALA A 303 14.52 -39.03 -15.17
C ALA A 303 15.09 -39.65 -13.88
N MET A 304 14.80 -39.02 -12.74
CA MET A 304 15.36 -39.38 -11.43
C MET A 304 14.30 -40.02 -10.52
N GLY A 305 14.75 -40.67 -9.46
CA GLY A 305 13.91 -41.28 -8.42
C GLY A 305 13.32 -42.64 -8.78
N ASN A 306 12.48 -43.17 -7.90
CA ASN A 306 11.77 -44.45 -8.10
C ASN A 306 10.40 -44.43 -7.38
N ASP A 307 9.59 -45.47 -7.57
CA ASP A 307 8.23 -45.54 -7.02
C ASP A 307 8.18 -45.40 -5.48
N LYS A 308 9.22 -45.85 -4.77
CA LYS A 308 9.32 -45.77 -3.30
C LYS A 308 9.84 -44.42 -2.81
N ARG A 309 10.68 -43.75 -3.60
CA ARG A 309 11.27 -42.43 -3.33
C ARG A 309 11.17 -41.58 -4.60
N PRO A 310 9.97 -41.02 -4.88
CA PRO A 310 9.76 -40.26 -6.10
C PRO A 310 10.51 -38.92 -6.04
N PHE A 311 11.19 -38.60 -7.14
CA PHE A 311 11.73 -37.28 -7.41
C PHE A 311 10.65 -36.43 -8.10
N GLY A 312 10.47 -35.19 -7.65
CA GLY A 312 9.40 -34.33 -8.17
C GLY A 312 9.64 -32.85 -7.91
N LYS A 313 10.24 -32.15 -8.88
CA LYS A 313 10.52 -30.71 -8.89
C LYS A 313 9.73 -29.94 -9.95
N GLY A 314 9.09 -30.64 -10.87
CA GLY A 314 8.28 -30.06 -11.93
C GLY A 314 7.10 -29.24 -11.40
N VAL A 315 6.62 -28.34 -12.24
CA VAL A 315 5.44 -27.50 -11.95
C VAL A 315 4.18 -28.33 -11.67
N PHE A 316 4.10 -29.54 -12.21
CA PHE A 316 3.03 -30.49 -11.91
C PHE A 316 3.41 -31.29 -10.67
N LYS A 317 2.55 -31.29 -9.64
CA LYS A 317 2.80 -32.04 -8.40
C LYS A 317 1.67 -32.99 -8.10
N ARG A 318 2.02 -34.26 -7.93
CA ARG A 318 1.11 -35.30 -7.42
C ARG A 318 1.01 -35.16 -5.90
N ILE A 319 -0.18 -34.88 -5.39
CA ILE A 319 -0.46 -34.67 -3.97
C ILE A 319 -1.28 -35.85 -3.48
N TYR A 320 -0.81 -36.51 -2.41
CA TYR A 320 -1.57 -37.56 -1.75
C TYR A 320 -2.35 -36.97 -0.58
N ASP A 321 -3.66 -37.12 -0.59
CA ASP A 321 -4.50 -36.77 0.56
C ASP A 321 -4.72 -38.01 1.42
N SER A 322 -4.09 -38.03 2.59
CA SER A 322 -4.18 -39.15 3.54
C SER A 322 -5.58 -39.35 4.12
N MET A 323 -6.43 -38.32 4.10
CA MET A 323 -7.79 -38.44 4.65
C MET A 323 -8.79 -39.01 3.65
N THR A 324 -8.62 -38.71 2.35
CA THR A 324 -9.51 -39.20 1.29
C THR A 324 -8.95 -40.43 0.58
N GLY A 325 -7.65 -40.73 0.73
CA GLY A 325 -6.97 -41.81 0.02
C GLY A 325 -6.76 -41.54 -1.48
N ILE A 326 -7.08 -40.32 -1.93
CA ILE A 326 -7.08 -39.94 -3.35
C ILE A 326 -5.84 -39.10 -3.67
N TYR A 327 -5.31 -39.30 -4.88
CA TYR A 327 -4.29 -38.43 -5.44
C TYR A 327 -4.93 -37.26 -6.18
N SER A 328 -4.57 -36.04 -5.80
CA SER A 328 -4.90 -34.82 -6.55
C SER A 328 -3.67 -34.25 -7.25
N THR A 329 -3.90 -33.34 -8.21
CA THR A 329 -2.83 -32.65 -8.93
C THR A 329 -2.80 -31.19 -8.47
N GLY A 330 -1.61 -30.69 -8.13
CA GLY A 330 -1.39 -29.29 -7.77
C GLY A 330 -0.21 -28.69 -8.52
N LEU A 331 0.04 -27.40 -8.27
CA LEU A 331 1.16 -26.66 -8.83
C LEU A 331 2.32 -26.60 -7.83
N TYR A 332 3.52 -26.99 -8.22
CA TYR A 332 4.71 -26.78 -7.41
C TYR A 332 5.56 -25.63 -7.94
N ILE A 333 5.87 -24.69 -7.05
CA ILE A 333 6.68 -23.53 -7.33
C ILE A 333 8.04 -23.77 -6.69
N ASN A 334 9.04 -24.11 -7.49
CA ASN A 334 10.40 -24.47 -7.07
C ASN A 334 11.22 -23.31 -6.46
N THR A 335 10.64 -22.12 -6.28
CA THR A 335 11.32 -20.95 -5.71
C THR A 335 10.45 -20.16 -4.73
N ASN A 336 11.02 -19.81 -3.58
CA ASN A 336 10.42 -19.01 -2.52
C ASN A 336 11.43 -18.00 -1.93
N LYS A 337 11.07 -16.71 -1.97
CA LYS A 337 11.97 -15.59 -1.65
C LYS A 337 12.51 -15.61 -0.21
N THR A 338 11.69 -16.01 0.77
CA THR A 338 12.04 -15.91 2.20
C THR A 338 12.17 -17.26 2.88
N ALA A 339 11.53 -18.30 2.36
CA ALA A 339 11.50 -19.62 2.99
C ALA A 339 12.57 -20.60 2.46
N ASP A 340 13.28 -20.25 1.38
CA ASP A 340 14.33 -21.10 0.80
C ASP A 340 15.74 -20.75 1.30
N GLN A 341 15.87 -19.80 2.23
CA GLN A 341 17.16 -19.50 2.84
C GLN A 341 17.66 -20.72 3.63
N ASN A 342 18.87 -21.17 3.33
CA ASN A 342 19.55 -22.31 3.98
C ASN A 342 18.85 -23.67 3.83
N LYS A 343 18.02 -23.84 2.79
CA LYS A 343 17.41 -25.14 2.47
C LYS A 343 18.18 -25.86 1.37
N GLU A 344 18.16 -27.19 1.46
CA GLU A 344 18.66 -28.06 0.40
C GLU A 344 17.71 -28.04 -0.81
N GLU A 345 18.23 -28.42 -1.98
CA GLU A 345 17.58 -28.33 -3.28
C GLU A 345 16.15 -28.91 -3.33
N LEU A 346 15.90 -30.05 -2.66
CA LEU A 346 14.60 -30.72 -2.63
C LEU A 346 13.60 -30.12 -1.62
N GLN A 347 14.08 -29.27 -0.70
CA GLN A 347 13.28 -28.62 0.34
C GLN A 347 12.86 -27.19 -0.02
N CYS A 348 13.41 -26.66 -1.12
CA CYS A 348 13.06 -25.35 -1.66
C CYS A 348 11.66 -25.33 -2.26
N GLY A 349 11.07 -24.14 -2.37
CA GLY A 349 9.77 -23.94 -3.00
C GLY A 349 8.56 -24.26 -2.11
N TYR A 350 7.39 -24.33 -2.74
CA TYR A 350 6.12 -24.62 -2.07
C TYR A 350 5.10 -25.20 -3.07
N THR A 351 4.10 -25.92 -2.54
CA THR A 351 3.03 -26.52 -3.34
C THR A 351 1.73 -25.73 -3.16
N ILE A 352 1.07 -25.44 -4.27
CA ILE A 352 -0.28 -24.87 -4.35
C ILE A 352 -1.21 -26.05 -4.67
N PRO A 353 -2.06 -26.50 -3.74
CA PRO A 353 -3.00 -27.61 -3.94
C PRO A 353 -4.23 -27.14 -4.71
N TRP A 354 -4.04 -26.66 -5.93
CA TRP A 354 -5.09 -26.20 -6.82
C TRP A 354 -4.93 -26.83 -8.21
N GLN A 355 -5.95 -27.58 -8.63
CA GLN A 355 -6.03 -28.25 -9.91
C GLN A 355 -6.60 -27.30 -10.97
N HIS A 356 -5.82 -26.29 -11.35
CA HIS A 356 -6.24 -25.35 -12.39
C HIS A 356 -6.07 -25.97 -13.79
N GLU A 357 -7.12 -26.65 -14.26
CA GLU A 357 -7.11 -27.44 -15.51
C GLU A 357 -6.63 -26.64 -16.74
N GLU A 358 -7.11 -25.40 -16.91
CA GLU A 358 -6.68 -24.55 -18.03
C GLU A 358 -5.17 -24.24 -17.98
N VAL A 359 -4.63 -23.91 -16.80
CA VAL A 359 -3.19 -23.64 -16.66
C VAL A 359 -2.40 -24.93 -16.90
N PHE A 360 -2.86 -26.07 -16.39
CA PHE A 360 -2.22 -27.36 -16.65
C PHE A 360 -2.16 -27.70 -18.13
N TYR A 361 -3.27 -27.51 -18.86
CA TYR A 361 -3.33 -27.71 -20.30
C TYR A 361 -2.25 -26.88 -21.02
N TRP A 362 -2.18 -25.57 -20.76
CA TRP A 362 -1.22 -24.71 -21.44
C TRP A 362 0.24 -24.93 -21.02
N LEU A 363 0.49 -25.25 -19.74
CA LEU A 363 1.84 -25.59 -19.26
C LEU A 363 2.31 -26.93 -19.85
N GLU A 364 1.42 -27.93 -19.96
CA GLU A 364 1.73 -29.22 -20.59
C GLU A 364 2.04 -29.01 -22.07
N LYS A 365 1.23 -28.19 -22.74
CA LYS A 365 1.43 -27.83 -24.15
C LYS A 365 2.75 -27.13 -24.39
N LEU A 366 3.13 -26.17 -23.53
CA LEU A 366 4.43 -25.52 -23.56
C LEU A 366 5.58 -26.52 -23.32
N ARG A 367 5.45 -27.43 -22.34
CA ARG A 367 6.45 -28.48 -22.09
C ARG A 367 6.64 -29.35 -23.33
N ASN A 368 5.55 -29.83 -23.93
CA ASN A 368 5.61 -30.68 -25.11
C ASN A 368 6.21 -29.95 -26.32
N TRP A 369 5.88 -28.65 -26.49
CA TRP A 369 6.50 -27.81 -27.52
C TRP A 369 8.01 -27.65 -27.30
N GLN A 370 8.44 -27.38 -26.06
CA GLN A 370 9.85 -27.27 -25.72
C GLN A 370 10.60 -28.59 -25.93
N GLU A 371 10.03 -29.74 -25.55
CA GLU A 371 10.64 -31.04 -25.80
C GLU A 371 10.83 -31.37 -27.28
N LYS A 372 9.92 -30.87 -28.14
CA LYS A 372 9.97 -31.13 -29.59
C LYS A 372 10.90 -30.17 -30.33
N TYR A 373 10.82 -28.88 -30.03
CA TYR A 373 11.49 -27.82 -30.80
C TYR A 373 12.72 -27.22 -30.10
N ASN A 374 12.92 -27.49 -28.81
CA ASN A 374 14.07 -27.02 -28.01
C ASN A 374 14.44 -28.04 -26.90
N PRO A 375 14.81 -29.28 -27.29
CA PRO A 375 15.04 -30.39 -26.37
C PRO A 375 16.26 -30.15 -25.46
N ILE A 376 16.27 -30.80 -24.31
CA ILE A 376 17.40 -30.83 -23.38
C ILE A 376 17.92 -32.27 -23.27
N GLU A 377 19.24 -32.44 -23.18
CA GLU A 377 19.87 -33.76 -22.97
C GLU A 377 20.06 -34.09 -21.49
N LYS A 378 20.10 -33.05 -20.64
CA LYS A 378 20.23 -33.14 -19.19
C LYS A 378 19.67 -31.89 -18.52
N PRO A 379 19.32 -31.96 -17.22
CA PRO A 379 19.00 -30.79 -16.42
C PRO A 379 20.10 -29.72 -16.47
N VAL A 380 19.71 -28.44 -16.43
CA VAL A 380 20.65 -27.33 -16.50
C VAL A 380 21.12 -26.97 -15.10
N SER A 381 22.43 -27.04 -14.88
CA SER A 381 23.01 -26.63 -13.61
C SER A 381 22.93 -25.13 -13.40
N CYS A 382 22.39 -24.72 -12.25
CA CYS A 382 22.23 -23.31 -11.90
C CYS A 382 23.57 -22.56 -11.77
N THR A 383 24.67 -23.27 -11.55
CA THR A 383 26.05 -22.71 -11.56
C THR A 383 26.40 -22.03 -12.89
N THR A 384 25.78 -22.44 -13.99
CA THR A 384 25.99 -21.85 -15.32
C THR A 384 25.15 -20.60 -15.59
N LEU A 385 24.30 -20.20 -14.64
CA LEU A 385 23.42 -19.04 -14.79
C LEU A 385 24.20 -17.74 -14.56
N LEU A 386 23.84 -16.72 -15.34
CA LEU A 386 24.44 -15.40 -15.31
C LEU A 386 23.38 -14.39 -14.87
N ALA A 387 23.80 -13.18 -14.47
CA ALA A 387 22.88 -12.11 -14.05
C ALA A 387 21.75 -11.83 -15.05
N LYS A 388 21.98 -12.03 -16.37
CA LYS A 388 20.93 -11.87 -17.40
C LYS A 388 19.78 -12.90 -17.29
N HIS A 389 20.03 -14.05 -16.65
CA HIS A 389 19.06 -15.13 -16.43
C HIS A 389 18.33 -15.01 -15.08
N ILE A 390 19.00 -14.50 -14.04
CA ILE A 390 18.48 -14.46 -12.66
C ILE A 390 18.31 -13.04 -12.11
N ASP A 391 18.33 -12.04 -12.99
CA ASP A 391 18.22 -10.58 -12.77
C ASP A 391 19.37 -9.94 -11.95
N PHE A 392 20.04 -10.70 -11.08
CA PHE A 392 21.13 -10.24 -10.22
C PHE A 392 22.28 -11.25 -10.16
N VAL A 393 23.48 -10.80 -9.79
CA VAL A 393 24.61 -11.69 -9.51
C VAL A 393 24.39 -12.41 -8.17
N LYS A 394 24.54 -13.74 -8.16
CA LYS A 394 24.51 -14.64 -6.99
C LYS A 394 25.89 -15.23 -6.73
N SER A 395 26.17 -15.70 -5.50
CA SER A 395 27.41 -16.45 -5.20
C SER A 395 27.37 -17.82 -5.85
N ASN A 396 28.54 -18.42 -6.06
CA ASN A 396 28.65 -19.82 -6.46
C ASN A 396 27.91 -20.74 -5.48
N VAL A 397 28.08 -20.53 -4.17
CA VAL A 397 27.36 -21.27 -3.13
C VAL A 397 25.84 -21.18 -3.29
N GLN A 398 25.29 -19.99 -3.58
CA GLN A 398 23.86 -19.83 -3.82
C GLN A 398 23.39 -20.51 -5.10
N LEU A 399 24.23 -20.55 -6.14
CA LEU A 399 23.91 -21.23 -7.39
C LEU A 399 23.98 -22.76 -7.23
N GLU A 400 24.92 -23.28 -6.44
CA GLU A 400 25.02 -24.70 -6.07
C GLU A 400 23.80 -25.13 -5.25
N GLN A 401 23.35 -24.33 -4.28
CA GLN A 401 22.14 -24.60 -3.49
C GLN A 401 20.85 -24.64 -4.34
N MET A 402 20.80 -23.90 -5.45
CA MET A 402 19.69 -23.95 -6.40
C MET A 402 19.66 -25.24 -7.22
N GLY A 403 20.81 -25.93 -7.33
CA GLY A 403 20.97 -27.21 -8.00
C GLY A 403 20.65 -27.20 -9.49
N ASP A 404 20.03 -28.28 -9.98
CA ASP A 404 19.77 -28.49 -11.40
C ASP A 404 18.27 -28.37 -11.71
N ILE A 405 17.94 -27.66 -12.79
CA ILE A 405 16.55 -27.33 -13.16
C ILE A 405 16.32 -27.63 -14.65
N CYS A 406 15.19 -28.27 -14.96
CA CYS A 406 14.67 -28.42 -16.32
C CYS A 406 13.74 -27.25 -16.63
N PHE A 407 14.29 -26.08 -16.97
CA PHE A 407 13.51 -24.85 -17.17
C PHE A 407 12.37 -25.01 -18.18
N LEU A 408 11.12 -24.79 -17.74
CA LEU A 408 9.95 -24.77 -18.62
C LEU A 408 9.94 -23.52 -19.52
N PHE A 409 10.31 -22.37 -18.95
CA PHE A 409 10.38 -21.09 -19.64
C PHE A 409 11.78 -20.80 -20.21
N ARG A 410 12.38 -21.80 -20.87
CA ARG A 410 13.70 -21.70 -21.51
C ARG A 410 13.64 -21.00 -22.87
N ASP A 411 14.67 -20.21 -23.20
CA ASP A 411 14.66 -19.27 -24.32
C ASP A 411 15.14 -19.86 -25.65
N ALA A 412 14.27 -20.55 -26.39
CA ALA A 412 14.59 -21.09 -27.73
C ALA A 412 15.16 -20.05 -28.72
N THR A 413 14.88 -18.76 -28.51
CA THR A 413 15.27 -17.65 -29.40
C THR A 413 16.67 -17.11 -29.11
N ALA A 414 17.33 -17.63 -28.07
CA ALA A 414 18.66 -17.18 -27.70
C ALA A 414 19.69 -17.48 -28.80
N LYS A 415 20.51 -16.47 -29.13
CA LYS A 415 21.54 -16.58 -30.19
C LYS A 415 22.63 -17.61 -29.90
N ASN A 416 22.97 -17.79 -28.63
CA ASN A 416 23.95 -18.78 -28.19
C ASN A 416 23.20 -20.01 -27.68
N ASN A 417 23.55 -21.17 -28.23
CA ASN A 417 22.94 -22.46 -27.92
C ASN A 417 22.92 -22.78 -26.42
N GLU A 418 23.94 -22.41 -25.66
CA GLU A 418 23.95 -22.61 -24.20
C GLU A 418 22.85 -21.83 -23.46
N ASN A 419 22.40 -20.70 -24.02
CA ASN A 419 21.33 -19.91 -23.42
C ASN A 419 19.94 -20.41 -23.85
N LYS A 420 19.84 -21.27 -24.88
CA LYS A 420 18.55 -21.82 -25.34
C LYS A 420 17.87 -22.70 -24.30
N VAL A 421 18.67 -23.33 -23.46
CA VAL A 421 18.23 -24.19 -22.35
C VAL A 421 18.05 -23.43 -21.03
N LYS A 422 18.42 -22.14 -20.99
CA LYS A 422 18.35 -21.27 -19.80
C LYS A 422 17.06 -20.43 -19.82
N PRO A 423 16.58 -19.94 -18.67
CA PRO A 423 15.31 -19.23 -18.61
C PRO A 423 15.35 -17.90 -19.37
N ILE A 424 14.20 -17.48 -19.93
CA ILE A 424 14.03 -16.17 -20.58
C ILE A 424 14.44 -15.04 -19.63
N SER A 425 14.95 -13.92 -20.16
CA SER A 425 15.36 -12.76 -19.34
C SER A 425 14.16 -11.98 -18.81
N GLY A 426 14.21 -11.48 -17.58
CA GLY A 426 13.10 -10.70 -16.99
C GLY A 426 12.86 -9.38 -17.72
N GLN A 427 13.93 -8.83 -18.32
CA GLN A 427 13.90 -7.56 -19.04
C GLN A 427 13.14 -7.66 -20.38
N SER A 428 12.98 -8.86 -20.96
CA SER A 428 12.27 -9.02 -22.23
C SER A 428 10.74 -9.00 -22.09
N LEU A 429 10.23 -9.18 -20.87
CA LEU A 429 8.80 -9.19 -20.56
C LEU A 429 8.18 -7.78 -20.49
N GLY A 430 8.96 -6.77 -20.11
CA GLY A 430 8.49 -5.39 -19.93
C GLY A 430 7.87 -4.79 -21.20
N PRO A 431 8.58 -4.79 -22.35
CA PRO A 431 8.03 -4.26 -23.59
C PRO A 431 6.79 -5.01 -24.08
N PHE A 432 6.79 -6.34 -23.95
CA PHE A 432 5.63 -7.15 -24.34
C PHE A 432 4.41 -6.85 -23.47
N TRP A 433 4.61 -6.65 -22.16
CA TRP A 433 3.55 -6.25 -21.23
C TRP A 433 3.00 -4.85 -21.53
N TYR A 434 3.89 -3.90 -21.85
CA TYR A 434 3.50 -2.55 -22.27
C TYR A 434 2.56 -2.59 -23.48
N GLN A 435 2.93 -3.32 -24.54
CA GLN A 435 2.12 -3.44 -25.75
C GLN A 435 0.76 -4.11 -25.49
N LEU A 436 0.73 -5.10 -24.59
CA LEU A 436 -0.53 -5.77 -24.20
C LEU A 436 -1.48 -4.81 -23.49
N LEU A 437 -0.97 -4.01 -22.54
CA LEU A 437 -1.76 -2.98 -21.85
C LEU A 437 -2.19 -1.86 -22.80
N LEU A 438 -1.32 -1.41 -23.70
CA LEU A 438 -1.66 -0.39 -24.70
C LEU A 438 -2.76 -0.87 -25.64
N THR A 439 -2.73 -2.14 -26.04
CA THR A 439 -3.79 -2.75 -26.87
C THR A 439 -5.13 -2.76 -26.11
N LEU A 440 -5.12 -3.14 -24.83
CA LEU A 440 -6.32 -3.06 -23.99
C LEU A 440 -6.82 -1.61 -23.87
N GLU A 441 -5.91 -0.66 -23.63
CA GLU A 441 -6.24 0.75 -23.47
C GLU A 441 -6.94 1.32 -24.72
N ASN A 442 -6.42 1.02 -25.91
CA ASN A 442 -7.04 1.39 -27.18
C ASN A 442 -8.44 0.76 -27.34
N LYS A 443 -8.56 -0.54 -27.02
CA LYS A 443 -9.83 -1.27 -27.13
C LYS A 443 -10.90 -0.73 -26.18
N LEU A 444 -10.53 -0.37 -24.94
CA LEU A 444 -11.46 0.22 -23.97
C LEU A 444 -11.96 1.58 -24.46
N ASN A 445 -11.08 2.38 -25.08
CA ASN A 445 -11.45 3.65 -25.69
C ASN A 445 -12.43 3.47 -26.86
N GLU A 446 -12.18 2.50 -27.75
CA GLU A 446 -13.09 2.16 -28.86
C GLU A 446 -14.47 1.68 -28.37
N GLN A 447 -14.51 1.01 -27.23
CA GLN A 447 -15.75 0.54 -26.59
C GLN A 447 -16.52 1.64 -25.84
N GLY A 448 -15.99 2.87 -25.78
CA GLY A 448 -16.60 3.98 -25.05
C GLY A 448 -16.47 3.88 -23.52
N ASN A 449 -15.55 3.05 -23.02
CA ASN A 449 -15.26 2.99 -21.58
C ASN A 449 -14.34 4.15 -21.20
N THR A 450 -14.93 5.33 -21.00
CA THR A 450 -14.24 6.53 -20.53
C THR A 450 -14.43 6.74 -19.02
N LEU A 451 -13.59 7.59 -18.45
CA LEU A 451 -13.84 8.13 -17.11
C LEU A 451 -15.10 9.02 -17.13
N ASP A 452 -15.66 9.31 -15.95
CA ASP A 452 -16.88 10.13 -15.81
C ASP A 452 -16.73 11.55 -16.42
N ASN A 453 -15.50 12.04 -16.56
CA ASN A 453 -15.17 13.32 -17.21
C ASN A 453 -15.01 13.24 -18.74
N GLY A 454 -15.24 12.07 -19.35
CA GLY A 454 -15.09 11.82 -20.78
C GLY A 454 -13.64 11.56 -21.23
N GLU A 455 -12.66 11.59 -20.33
CA GLU A 455 -11.27 11.28 -20.67
C GLU A 455 -11.03 9.77 -20.83
N ARG A 456 -10.06 9.44 -21.69
CA ARG A 456 -9.63 8.06 -21.92
C ARG A 456 -8.93 7.50 -20.68
N LEU A 457 -9.29 6.27 -20.30
CA LEU A 457 -8.58 5.52 -19.26
C LEU A 457 -7.12 5.28 -19.67
N LYS A 458 -6.16 5.69 -18.83
CA LYS A 458 -4.74 5.40 -19.04
C LYS A 458 -4.28 4.18 -18.24
N LEU A 459 -3.59 3.26 -18.91
CA LEU A 459 -2.95 2.06 -18.36
C LEU A 459 -1.43 2.11 -18.54
N VAL A 460 -0.96 2.82 -19.56
CA VAL A 460 0.46 2.99 -19.88
C VAL A 460 0.89 4.46 -19.94
N ASP A 461 2.19 4.72 -19.80
CA ASP A 461 2.74 6.06 -20.00
C ASP A 461 2.96 6.34 -21.50
N GLU A 462 2.76 7.60 -21.90
CA GLU A 462 3.04 8.07 -23.25
C GLU A 462 4.54 8.26 -23.48
N TYR A 463 5.01 7.88 -24.67
CA TYR A 463 6.39 8.09 -25.12
C TYR A 463 6.37 9.03 -26.33
N SER A 464 7.44 9.81 -26.49
CA SER A 464 7.59 10.69 -27.66
C SER A 464 7.63 9.89 -28.97
N GLU A 465 7.09 10.45 -30.05
CA GLU A 465 7.11 9.85 -31.38
C GLU A 465 8.54 9.44 -31.79
N GLY A 466 8.67 8.23 -32.35
CA GLY A 466 9.96 7.66 -32.76
C GLY A 466 10.70 6.85 -31.69
N THR A 467 10.15 6.70 -30.48
CA THR A 467 10.73 5.81 -29.45
C THR A 467 10.65 4.34 -29.91
N PRO A 468 11.77 3.58 -29.90
CA PRO A 468 11.75 2.18 -30.28
C PRO A 468 10.83 1.34 -29.36
N SER A 469 10.02 0.43 -29.91
CA SER A 469 9.04 -0.36 -29.14
C SER A 469 9.67 -1.19 -28.02
N ASN A 470 10.95 -1.55 -28.13
CA ASN A 470 11.69 -2.29 -27.11
C ASN A 470 12.18 -1.42 -25.94
N ALA A 471 12.08 -0.10 -26.05
CA ALA A 471 12.40 0.86 -24.98
C ALA A 471 11.13 1.31 -24.22
N MET A 472 9.94 1.04 -24.76
CA MET A 472 8.65 1.33 -24.13
C MET A 472 8.36 0.27 -23.07
N VAL A 473 8.45 0.64 -21.80
CA VAL A 473 8.33 -0.29 -20.66
C VAL A 473 7.55 0.29 -19.48
N SER A 474 7.26 1.58 -19.48
CA SER A 474 6.65 2.29 -18.36
C SER A 474 5.13 2.13 -18.39
N THR A 475 4.59 1.57 -17.31
CA THR A 475 3.17 1.22 -17.17
C THR A 475 2.68 1.63 -15.79
N LEU A 476 1.44 2.13 -15.68
CA LEU A 476 0.81 2.42 -14.39
C LEU A 476 0.54 1.12 -13.59
N PHE A 477 0.42 0.00 -14.30
CA PHE A 477 0.19 -1.33 -13.74
C PHE A 477 1.35 -2.29 -14.09
N PRO A 478 2.52 -2.20 -13.41
CA PRO A 478 3.64 -3.09 -13.68
C PRO A 478 3.29 -4.56 -13.43
N LEU A 479 4.01 -5.51 -14.03
CA LEU A 479 3.72 -6.95 -13.94
C LEU A 479 3.58 -7.53 -12.51
N HIS A 480 4.14 -6.87 -11.50
CA HIS A 480 3.96 -7.30 -10.11
C HIS A 480 2.61 -6.85 -9.52
N SER A 481 1.98 -5.82 -10.09
CA SER A 481 0.61 -5.41 -9.76
C SER A 481 -0.38 -6.54 -10.03
N LEU A 482 -0.19 -7.38 -11.07
CA LEU A 482 -1.07 -8.52 -11.34
C LEU A 482 -1.23 -9.46 -10.15
N ARG A 483 -0.17 -9.67 -9.37
CA ARG A 483 -0.24 -10.50 -8.17
C ARG A 483 -1.14 -9.87 -7.11
N VAL A 484 -0.98 -8.56 -6.86
CA VAL A 484 -1.84 -7.82 -5.94
C VAL A 484 -3.28 -7.83 -6.46
N SER A 485 -3.48 -7.55 -7.74
CA SER A 485 -4.77 -7.53 -8.42
C SER A 485 -5.55 -8.83 -8.25
N LEU A 486 -4.92 -9.97 -8.56
CA LEU A 486 -5.54 -11.29 -8.43
C LEU A 486 -5.82 -11.62 -6.95
N ILE A 487 -4.89 -11.32 -6.04
CA ILE A 487 -5.11 -11.52 -4.60
C ILE A 487 -6.29 -10.67 -4.11
N THR A 488 -6.34 -9.38 -4.46
CA THR A 488 -7.43 -8.47 -4.12
C THR A 488 -8.76 -8.98 -4.66
N ALA A 489 -8.80 -9.42 -5.92
CA ALA A 489 -10.00 -10.01 -6.50
C ALA A 489 -10.46 -11.24 -5.71
N TYR A 490 -9.56 -12.20 -5.43
CA TYR A 490 -9.92 -13.38 -4.62
C TYR A 490 -10.37 -13.02 -3.19
N VAL A 491 -9.85 -11.96 -2.57
CA VAL A 491 -10.24 -11.56 -1.20
C VAL A 491 -11.56 -10.78 -1.19
N MET A 492 -11.72 -9.81 -2.08
CA MET A 492 -12.82 -8.84 -2.03
C MET A 492 -14.09 -9.35 -2.71
N ASP A 493 -13.93 -10.10 -3.80
CA ASP A 493 -15.04 -10.49 -4.66
C ASP A 493 -15.48 -11.96 -4.41
N THR A 494 -14.81 -12.68 -3.50
CA THR A 494 -15.16 -14.07 -3.11
C THR A 494 -15.13 -14.27 -1.60
N GLN A 495 -15.80 -15.31 -1.09
CA GLN A 495 -15.83 -15.62 0.35
C GLN A 495 -14.60 -16.42 0.84
N LEU A 496 -13.47 -16.38 0.12
CA LEU A 496 -12.25 -17.09 0.51
C LEU A 496 -11.63 -16.46 1.77
N PRO A 497 -11.37 -17.24 2.84
CA PRO A 497 -10.72 -16.71 4.03
C PRO A 497 -9.31 -16.18 3.74
N LEU A 498 -8.97 -15.00 4.26
CA LEU A 498 -7.64 -14.39 4.12
C LEU A 498 -6.45 -15.33 4.49
N PRO A 499 -6.54 -16.19 5.52
CA PRO A 499 -5.48 -17.15 5.86
C PRO A 499 -5.16 -18.14 4.72
N VAL A 500 -6.17 -18.51 3.95
CA VAL A 500 -6.07 -19.44 2.81
C VAL A 500 -5.28 -18.81 1.67
N ILE A 501 -5.61 -17.56 1.35
CA ILE A 501 -4.97 -16.77 0.29
C ILE A 501 -3.51 -16.43 0.65
N SER A 502 -3.26 -16.01 1.89
CA SER A 502 -1.92 -15.63 2.37
C SER A 502 -0.94 -16.81 2.39
N LYS A 503 -1.39 -17.98 2.87
CA LYS A 503 -0.53 -19.17 3.00
C LYS A 503 -0.19 -19.81 1.65
N LEU A 504 -1.13 -19.81 0.69
CA LEU A 504 -1.00 -20.59 -0.55
C LEU A 504 -0.60 -19.77 -1.76
N LEU A 505 -1.15 -18.56 -1.93
CA LEU A 505 -0.83 -17.69 -3.07
C LEU A 505 0.34 -16.77 -2.75
N ALA A 506 0.41 -16.31 -1.49
CA ALA A 506 1.40 -15.32 -1.09
C ALA A 506 2.74 -15.96 -0.61
N GLY A 507 2.70 -17.19 -0.09
CA GLY A 507 3.87 -17.92 0.42
C GLY A 507 4.51 -17.25 1.65
N HIS A 508 3.76 -16.39 2.34
CA HIS A 508 4.22 -15.62 3.49
C HIS A 508 3.76 -16.27 4.80
N THR A 509 4.68 -16.39 5.76
CA THR A 509 4.45 -16.92 7.12
C THR A 509 4.24 -15.82 8.18
N ARG A 510 4.16 -14.53 7.79
CA ARG A 510 4.21 -13.38 8.73
C ARG A 510 2.98 -12.46 8.70
N LEU A 511 1.77 -13.01 8.62
CA LEU A 511 0.59 -12.36 9.18
C LEU A 511 0.31 -13.05 10.51
N LEU A 512 0.64 -12.35 11.60
CA LEU A 512 0.41 -12.61 13.03
C LEU A 512 -0.16 -13.95 13.51
N MET A 513 0.47 -14.43 14.59
CA MET A 513 0.19 -15.57 15.48
C MET A 513 -1.21 -15.53 16.14
N THR A 514 -2.29 -15.45 15.38
CA THR A 514 -3.64 -15.45 15.98
C THR A 514 -4.75 -16.09 15.16
N ILE A 515 -4.43 -16.96 14.19
CA ILE A 515 -5.43 -17.87 13.61
C ILE A 515 -4.84 -19.28 13.58
N TYR A 516 -4.81 -19.91 14.76
CA TYR A 516 -4.92 -21.37 14.84
C TYR A 516 -6.39 -21.73 14.58
N TYR A 517 -6.61 -22.86 13.91
CA TYR A 517 -7.91 -23.49 13.58
C TYR A 517 -8.60 -23.12 12.26
N THR A 518 -7.93 -23.42 11.14
CA THR A 518 -8.60 -24.05 9.98
C THR A 518 -7.59 -24.89 9.21
N LYS A 519 -7.41 -26.17 9.61
CA LYS A 519 -6.70 -27.14 8.76
C LYS A 519 -7.64 -27.55 7.63
N ILE A 520 -7.67 -26.78 6.54
CA ILE A 520 -8.38 -27.14 5.32
C ILE A 520 -7.54 -28.19 4.58
N THR A 521 -8.15 -29.30 4.17
CA THR A 521 -7.46 -30.34 3.39
C THR A 521 -7.19 -29.85 1.96
N PRO A 522 -6.14 -30.35 1.28
CA PRO A 522 -5.85 -30.02 -0.12
C PRO A 522 -7.03 -30.20 -1.09
N SER A 523 -7.89 -31.20 -0.84
CA SER A 523 -9.09 -31.51 -1.64
C SER A 523 -10.19 -30.46 -1.50
N VAL A 524 -10.54 -30.09 -0.25
CA VAL A 524 -11.49 -29.00 0.04
C VAL A 524 -10.96 -27.67 -0.49
N MET A 525 -9.64 -27.49 -0.44
CA MET A 525 -8.97 -26.30 -0.94
C MET A 525 -9.10 -26.11 -2.46
N ALA A 526 -8.84 -27.15 -3.24
CA ALA A 526 -9.00 -27.10 -4.70
C ALA A 526 -10.44 -26.72 -5.08
N THR A 527 -11.41 -27.35 -4.43
CA THR A 527 -12.84 -27.07 -4.62
C THR A 527 -13.18 -25.60 -4.33
N LYS A 528 -12.70 -25.06 -3.20
CA LYS A 528 -12.95 -23.65 -2.83
C LYS A 528 -12.29 -22.65 -3.78
N MET A 529 -11.13 -22.97 -4.34
CA MET A 529 -10.48 -22.13 -5.36
C MET A 529 -11.23 -22.15 -6.68
N ASP A 530 -11.77 -23.30 -7.09
CA ASP A 530 -12.59 -23.41 -8.30
C ASP A 530 -13.92 -22.68 -8.16
N GLU A 531 -14.59 -22.80 -7.00
CA GLU A 531 -15.79 -22.01 -6.66
C GLU A 531 -15.52 -20.50 -6.73
N ALA A 532 -14.41 -20.06 -6.14
CA ALA A 532 -14.01 -18.66 -6.13
C ALA A 532 -13.67 -18.13 -7.54
N HIS A 533 -12.98 -18.93 -8.36
CA HIS A 533 -12.70 -18.57 -9.74
C HIS A 533 -14.00 -18.40 -10.54
N ALA A 534 -14.96 -19.31 -10.39
CA ALA A 534 -16.25 -19.22 -11.05
C ALA A 534 -17.07 -18.00 -10.57
N GLN A 535 -17.02 -17.68 -9.26
CA GLN A 535 -17.67 -16.50 -8.70
C GLN A 535 -17.10 -15.20 -9.28
N LEU A 536 -15.77 -15.09 -9.39
CA LEU A 536 -15.10 -13.94 -10.02
C LEU A 536 -15.51 -13.74 -11.47
N ASP A 537 -15.62 -14.83 -12.24
CA ASP A 537 -16.06 -14.76 -13.63
C ASP A 537 -17.46 -14.15 -13.72
N SER A 538 -18.36 -14.50 -12.78
CA SER A 538 -19.74 -14.00 -12.72
C SER A 538 -19.88 -12.55 -12.25
N SER A 539 -19.00 -12.06 -11.36
CA SER A 539 -19.06 -10.72 -10.77
C SER A 539 -18.17 -9.67 -11.47
N SER A 540 -17.51 -10.06 -12.57
CA SER A 540 -16.52 -9.24 -13.27
C SER A 540 -16.99 -7.84 -13.70
N GLU A 541 -18.28 -7.66 -14.05
CA GLU A 541 -18.84 -6.36 -14.45
C GLU A 541 -18.97 -5.37 -13.28
N GLN A 542 -19.26 -5.87 -12.08
CA GLN A 542 -19.34 -5.04 -10.87
C GLN A 542 -17.95 -4.53 -10.44
N SER A 543 -16.92 -5.36 -10.63
CA SER A 543 -15.52 -4.99 -10.38
C SER A 543 -15.06 -3.80 -11.23
N VAL A 544 -15.49 -3.74 -12.51
CA VAL A 544 -15.21 -2.58 -13.38
C VAL A 544 -15.92 -1.33 -12.88
N ARG A 545 -17.20 -1.43 -12.50
CA ARG A 545 -17.94 -0.28 -11.98
C ARG A 545 -17.33 0.26 -10.70
N ASN A 546 -16.91 -0.62 -9.78
CA ASN A 546 -16.22 -0.22 -8.56
C ASN A 546 -14.86 0.40 -8.88
N PHE A 547 -14.09 -0.17 -9.80
CA PHE A 547 -12.83 0.43 -10.24
C PHE A 547 -12.99 1.77 -10.95
N LEU A 548 -14.01 1.95 -11.79
CA LEU A 548 -14.30 3.22 -12.44
C LEU A 548 -14.76 4.25 -11.41
N LYS A 549 -15.52 3.85 -10.39
CA LYS A 549 -15.86 4.68 -9.22
C LYS A 549 -14.63 5.04 -8.38
N ASP A 550 -13.72 4.10 -8.15
CA ASP A 550 -12.45 4.32 -7.44
C ASP A 550 -11.45 5.13 -8.28
N ALA A 551 -11.52 5.02 -9.61
CA ALA A 551 -10.79 5.87 -10.53
C ALA A 551 -11.40 7.28 -10.56
N SER A 552 -12.73 7.40 -10.45
CA SER A 552 -13.44 8.67 -10.28
C SER A 552 -13.37 9.22 -8.86
N MET A 553 -12.88 8.48 -7.86
CA MET A 553 -12.45 9.03 -6.56
C MET A 553 -11.25 9.97 -6.67
N SER A 554 -10.59 10.06 -7.83
CA SER A 554 -9.74 11.21 -8.18
C SER A 554 -10.52 12.56 -8.17
N GLN A 555 -11.86 12.52 -8.26
CA GLN A 555 -12.76 13.65 -8.03
C GLN A 555 -12.92 14.05 -6.55
N ILE A 556 -12.31 13.35 -5.57
CA ILE A 556 -12.22 13.83 -4.17
C ILE A 556 -11.67 15.26 -4.13
N GLN A 557 -10.70 15.57 -5.01
CA GLN A 557 -10.14 16.92 -5.15
C GLN A 557 -11.18 17.97 -5.53
N CYS A 558 -12.31 17.59 -6.14
CA CYS A 558 -13.35 18.49 -6.61
C CYS A 558 -14.56 18.59 -5.67
N LYS A 559 -14.74 17.65 -4.72
CA LYS A 559 -15.98 17.56 -3.89
C LYS A 559 -15.75 17.66 -2.38
N MET A 560 -14.53 17.45 -1.88
CA MET A 560 -14.22 17.44 -0.44
C MET A 560 -13.49 18.72 0.00
N VAL A 561 -13.72 19.15 1.24
CA VAL A 561 -12.99 20.24 1.91
C VAL A 561 -11.88 19.67 2.78
N TYR A 562 -10.72 20.30 2.74
CA TYR A 562 -9.54 19.91 3.50
C TYR A 562 -8.63 21.10 3.83
N ASN A 563 -7.69 20.87 4.73
CA ASN A 563 -6.76 21.89 5.21
C ASN A 563 -5.51 22.05 4.32
N ASP A 564 -4.99 20.97 3.72
CA ASP A 564 -3.78 21.01 2.90
C ASP A 564 -3.87 20.12 1.65
N THR A 565 -3.92 20.77 0.48
CA THR A 565 -4.04 20.13 -0.84
C THR A 565 -2.92 19.13 -1.11
N ALA A 566 -1.68 19.50 -0.80
CA ALA A 566 -0.51 18.67 -1.10
C ALA A 566 -0.50 17.37 -0.26
N SER A 567 -1.08 17.41 0.93
CA SER A 567 -1.20 16.24 1.81
C SER A 567 -2.29 15.30 1.37
N ILE A 568 -3.41 15.83 0.84
CA ILE A 568 -4.47 15.01 0.27
C ILE A 568 -3.97 14.35 -1.01
N GLU A 569 -3.31 15.07 -1.91
CA GLU A 569 -2.63 14.50 -3.09
C GLU A 569 -1.69 13.36 -2.70
N ALA A 570 -0.81 13.58 -1.72
CA ALA A 570 0.12 12.56 -1.26
C ALA A 570 -0.56 11.34 -0.60
N ALA A 571 -1.72 11.53 0.03
CA ALA A 571 -2.51 10.46 0.63
C ALA A 571 -3.30 9.67 -0.43
N LEU A 572 -3.87 10.36 -1.41
CA LEU A 572 -4.61 9.77 -2.54
C LEU A 572 -3.68 9.03 -3.51
N ASP A 573 -2.47 9.56 -3.76
CA ASP A 573 -1.45 8.90 -4.59
C ASP A 573 -1.06 7.51 -4.09
N LYS A 574 -1.17 7.27 -2.78
CA LYS A 574 -0.82 5.99 -2.14
C LYS A 574 -1.99 4.99 -2.04
N ARG A 575 -3.18 5.32 -2.55
CA ARG A 575 -4.37 4.47 -2.76
C ARG A 575 -4.57 3.29 -1.79
N VAL A 576 -5.00 3.56 -0.55
CA VAL A 576 -5.53 2.52 0.36
C VAL A 576 -6.82 3.00 1.04
N PRO A 577 -8.02 2.80 0.42
CA PRO A 577 -9.31 3.14 1.04
C PRO A 577 -9.58 2.38 2.35
N ILE A 578 -8.98 1.19 2.52
CA ILE A 578 -9.14 0.32 3.71
C ILE A 578 -8.57 0.97 4.99
N GLY A 579 -7.66 1.93 4.85
CA GLY A 579 -7.05 2.64 5.99
C GLY A 579 -7.79 3.91 6.39
N TRP A 580 -8.92 4.24 5.77
CA TRP A 580 -9.67 5.46 6.09
C TRP A 580 -10.68 5.18 7.18
N GLU A 581 -10.79 6.10 8.12
CA GLU A 581 -11.68 5.95 9.28
C GLU A 581 -12.70 7.09 9.31
N ASN A 582 -13.97 6.74 9.42
CA ASN A 582 -15.05 7.70 9.54
C ASN A 582 -15.05 8.29 10.96
N ARG A 583 -15.07 9.61 11.05
CA ARG A 583 -15.11 10.39 12.30
C ARG A 583 -16.42 11.18 12.35
N ALA A 584 -16.83 11.63 13.54
CA ALA A 584 -18.07 12.38 13.71
C ALA A 584 -18.19 13.59 12.77
N THR A 585 -17.08 14.29 12.52
CA THR A 585 -17.03 15.56 11.76
C THR A 585 -16.44 15.42 10.34
N GLY A 586 -16.01 14.23 9.92
CA GLY A 586 -15.37 14.01 8.63
C GLY A 586 -14.71 12.64 8.47
N LEU A 587 -13.69 12.55 7.61
CA LEU A 587 -12.95 11.32 7.31
C LEU A 587 -11.45 11.51 7.57
N CYS A 588 -10.85 10.55 8.27
CA CYS A 588 -9.41 10.50 8.50
C CYS A 588 -8.73 9.61 7.46
N LEU A 589 -7.88 10.18 6.61
CA LEU A 589 -7.21 9.45 5.52
C LEU A 589 -6.05 8.54 5.98
N VAL A 590 -5.72 8.57 7.26
CA VAL A 590 -4.60 7.85 7.87
C VAL A 590 -5.02 6.94 9.03
N GLY A 591 -6.32 6.64 9.13
CA GLY A 591 -6.84 5.60 10.03
C GLY A 591 -6.66 5.89 11.51
N GLY A 592 -6.68 7.16 11.91
CA GLY A 592 -6.70 7.52 13.33
C GLY A 592 -5.43 7.22 14.11
N ASN A 593 -4.30 6.99 13.43
CA ASN A 593 -3.09 6.54 14.12
C ASN A 593 -2.54 7.64 15.06
N THR A 594 -2.62 7.43 16.37
CA THR A 594 -2.19 8.39 17.41
C THR A 594 -0.79 8.10 17.97
N THR A 595 -0.27 6.90 17.76
CA THR A 595 1.01 6.47 18.33
C THR A 595 2.18 6.65 17.36
N ASN A 596 3.20 7.40 17.78
CA ASN A 596 4.48 7.48 17.07
C ASN A 596 5.29 6.20 17.35
N THR A 597 4.82 5.05 16.83
CA THR A 597 5.48 3.75 17.01
C THR A 597 6.76 3.64 16.20
N ASP A 598 6.94 4.49 15.19
CA ASP A 598 8.07 4.46 14.28
C ASP A 598 8.54 5.88 13.97
N HIS A 599 9.82 6.19 14.22
CA HIS A 599 10.51 7.43 13.81
C HIS A 599 10.57 7.65 12.28
N VAL A 600 9.73 6.96 11.52
CA VAL A 600 9.62 7.03 10.07
C VAL A 600 8.54 8.07 9.74
N GLY A 601 8.95 9.31 9.47
CA GLY A 601 8.06 10.43 9.10
C GLY A 601 7.21 10.22 7.83
N THR A 602 7.25 9.04 7.20
CA THR A 602 6.48 8.70 5.99
C THR A 602 5.14 8.01 6.25
N LEU A 603 4.89 7.51 7.46
CA LEU A 603 3.58 6.97 7.86
C LEU A 603 2.71 8.14 8.36
N GLY A 604 1.52 8.30 7.80
CA GLY A 604 0.59 9.35 8.22
C GLY A 604 -0.05 9.01 9.57
N GLY A 605 -0.18 10.00 10.44
CA GLY A 605 -0.84 9.87 11.74
C GLY A 605 -0.96 11.22 12.44
N CYS A 606 -1.57 11.23 13.63
CA CYS A 606 -1.77 12.45 14.41
C CYS A 606 -0.44 13.09 14.84
N TRP A 607 0.68 12.36 14.90
CA TRP A 607 1.99 12.92 15.24
C TRP A 607 2.66 13.70 14.07
N ASN A 608 2.17 13.57 12.84
CA ASN A 608 2.66 14.34 11.68
C ASN A 608 1.51 15.05 10.94
N GLY A 609 0.39 15.27 11.62
CA GLY A 609 -0.82 15.87 11.07
C GLY A 609 -0.85 17.40 11.15
N GLY A 610 0.14 18.04 11.77
CA GLY A 610 0.20 19.49 11.93
C GLY A 610 0.99 20.22 10.84
N ASN A 611 1.31 21.48 11.14
CA ASN A 611 2.02 22.39 10.25
C ASN A 611 3.43 21.90 9.90
N ILE A 612 3.94 22.38 8.77
CA ILE A 612 5.28 22.06 8.32
C ILE A 612 6.34 22.72 9.23
N ILE A 613 7.22 21.90 9.80
CA ILE A 613 8.36 22.34 10.62
C ILE A 613 9.57 22.63 9.73
N ARG A 614 9.79 21.79 8.72
CA ARG A 614 10.89 21.95 7.75
C ARG A 614 10.37 21.72 6.35
N ASP A 615 10.44 22.76 5.53
CA ASP A 615 10.04 22.69 4.13
C ASP A 615 11.20 22.21 3.23
N SER A 616 10.83 21.57 2.13
CA SER A 616 11.72 21.04 1.11
C SER A 616 11.03 21.01 -0.24
N ALA A 617 11.79 21.25 -1.31
CA ALA A 617 11.32 21.11 -2.69
C ALA A 617 10.85 19.69 -3.04
N ASN A 618 11.23 18.69 -2.23
CA ASN A 618 10.80 17.31 -2.40
C ASN A 618 9.96 16.86 -1.19
N ALA A 619 8.69 16.50 -1.44
CA ALA A 619 7.67 16.25 -0.43
C ALA A 619 8.06 15.18 0.60
N SER A 620 8.92 14.23 0.24
CA SER A 620 9.41 13.19 1.16
C SER A 620 10.35 13.69 2.26
N PHE A 621 10.91 14.89 2.11
CA PHE A 621 11.80 15.53 3.09
C PHE A 621 11.12 16.64 3.90
N ARG A 622 9.83 16.89 3.65
CA ARG A 622 9.03 17.78 4.48
C ARG A 622 8.79 17.11 5.83
N ILE A 623 9.06 17.84 6.90
CA ILE A 623 8.79 17.38 8.26
C ILE A 623 7.60 18.17 8.78
N HIS A 624 6.56 17.45 9.20
CA HIS A 624 5.36 18.04 9.81
C HIS A 624 5.38 17.79 11.31
N GLY A 625 4.82 18.73 12.07
CA GLY A 625 4.61 18.59 13.50
C GLY A 625 3.40 17.72 13.84
N PRO A 626 3.20 17.43 15.13
CA PRO A 626 1.97 16.80 15.61
C PRO A 626 0.76 17.69 15.34
N VAL A 627 -0.42 17.08 15.27
CA VAL A 627 -1.68 17.80 15.22
C VAL A 627 -1.73 18.77 16.41
N PRO A 628 -1.98 20.06 16.17
CA PRO A 628 -2.09 21.06 17.22
C PRO A 628 -3.20 20.70 18.21
N HIS A 629 -3.03 21.12 19.47
CA HIS A 629 -3.96 20.80 20.56
C HIS A 629 -4.14 19.29 20.86
N GLY A 630 -3.27 18.43 20.33
CA GLY A 630 -3.22 17.01 20.66
C GLY A 630 -3.76 16.08 19.58
N ALA A 631 -3.68 14.78 19.85
CA ALA A 631 -4.18 13.77 18.94
C ALA A 631 -5.71 13.83 18.81
N GLU A 632 -6.24 13.41 17.66
CA GLU A 632 -7.68 13.42 17.33
C GLU A 632 -8.33 14.79 17.13
N ASN A 633 -7.58 15.90 17.24
CA ASN A 633 -8.04 17.23 16.82
C ASN A 633 -8.08 17.36 15.27
N CYS A 634 -9.01 16.62 14.66
CA CYS A 634 -9.05 16.39 13.22
C CYS A 634 -9.29 17.68 12.41
N ILE A 635 -10.01 18.65 12.97
CA ILE A 635 -10.30 19.95 12.32
C ILE A 635 -9.04 20.75 11.99
N ARG A 636 -7.91 20.54 12.68
CA ARG A 636 -6.61 21.14 12.38
C ARG A 636 -5.60 20.16 11.80
N CYS A 637 -6.04 18.94 11.49
CA CYS A 637 -5.21 17.91 10.90
C CYS A 637 -5.16 18.08 9.37
N ARG A 638 -3.96 17.99 8.78
CA ARG A 638 -3.75 18.00 7.33
C ARG A 638 -4.26 16.75 6.60
N TRP A 639 -4.48 15.66 7.34
CA TRP A 639 -4.97 14.38 6.81
C TRP A 639 -6.50 14.27 6.82
N PHE A 640 -7.18 15.30 7.31
CA PHE A 640 -8.61 15.33 7.49
C PHE A 640 -9.32 15.90 6.26
N ILE A 641 -10.40 15.23 5.86
CA ILE A 641 -11.30 15.70 4.81
C ILE A 641 -12.74 15.70 5.32
N THR A 642 -13.55 16.63 4.83
CA THR A 642 -14.97 16.76 5.21
C THR A 642 -15.81 17.25 4.02
N GLU A 643 -17.13 17.21 4.14
CA GLU A 643 -18.08 17.57 3.09
C GLU A 643 -19.42 18.03 3.68
N ALA A 644 -20.34 18.50 2.83
CA ALA A 644 -21.64 19.06 3.23
C ALA A 644 -22.45 18.17 4.19
N ARG A 645 -22.36 16.84 4.06
CA ARG A 645 -23.07 15.92 4.96
C ARG A 645 -22.67 16.05 6.43
N TYR A 646 -21.48 16.55 6.72
CA TYR A 646 -20.94 16.70 8.08
C TYR A 646 -21.24 18.08 8.69
N LEU A 647 -21.90 18.99 7.97
CA LEU A 647 -22.20 20.34 8.47
C LEU A 647 -22.89 20.35 9.85
N PRO A 648 -23.94 19.53 10.11
CA PRO A 648 -24.57 19.50 11.43
C PRO A 648 -23.61 19.07 12.56
N ALA A 649 -22.74 18.09 12.29
CA ALA A 649 -21.76 17.61 13.25
C ALA A 649 -20.62 18.63 13.48
N LEU A 650 -20.19 19.32 12.42
CA LEU A 650 -19.22 20.42 12.52
C LEU A 650 -19.78 21.59 13.33
N ASN A 651 -21.07 21.91 13.19
CA ASN A 651 -21.72 22.95 13.99
C ASN A 651 -21.80 22.58 15.48
N ALA A 652 -22.12 21.32 15.78
CA ALA A 652 -22.09 20.80 17.15
C ALA A 652 -20.66 20.89 17.75
N GLN A 653 -19.65 20.47 16.99
CA GLN A 653 -18.24 20.60 17.40
C GLN A 653 -17.84 22.08 17.61
N PHE A 654 -18.30 22.98 16.74
CA PHE A 654 -18.06 24.42 16.84
C PHE A 654 -18.61 24.99 18.17
N ASN A 655 -19.85 24.62 18.54
CA ASN A 655 -20.45 25.03 19.81
C ASN A 655 -19.66 24.52 21.02
N GLN A 656 -19.16 23.28 20.95
CA GLN A 656 -18.38 22.66 22.03
C GLN A 656 -17.00 23.32 22.19
N LEU A 657 -16.32 23.62 21.09
CA LEU A 657 -15.04 24.35 21.12
C LEU A 657 -15.20 25.76 21.71
N SER A 658 -16.30 26.45 21.36
CA SER A 658 -16.65 27.74 21.96
C SER A 658 -16.81 27.63 23.49
N TYR A 659 -17.47 26.59 23.97
CA TYR A 659 -17.63 26.35 25.41
C TYR A 659 -16.30 26.11 26.12
N HIS A 660 -15.43 25.28 25.54
CA HIS A 660 -14.10 25.01 26.11
C HIS A 660 -13.22 26.26 26.14
N ALA A 661 -13.22 27.05 25.06
CA ALA A 661 -12.52 28.34 25.01
C ALA A 661 -13.01 29.29 26.11
N HIS A 662 -14.33 29.41 26.26
CA HIS A 662 -14.94 30.26 27.29
C HIS A 662 -14.60 29.80 28.72
N GLN A 663 -14.63 28.49 29.01
CA GLN A 663 -14.27 27.96 30.33
C GLN A 663 -12.80 28.24 30.68
N ALA A 664 -11.88 27.99 29.73
CA ALA A 664 -10.46 28.24 29.94
C ALA A 664 -10.17 29.74 30.13
N ALA A 665 -10.81 30.60 29.33
CA ALA A 665 -10.69 32.05 29.45
C ALA A 665 -11.19 32.57 30.81
N ASN A 666 -12.36 32.14 31.26
CA ASN A 666 -12.91 32.56 32.56
C ASN A 666 -12.01 32.14 33.73
N LEU A 667 -11.49 30.92 33.70
CA LEU A 667 -10.56 30.46 34.73
C LEU A 667 -9.23 31.24 34.68
N SER A 668 -8.78 31.64 33.49
CA SER A 668 -7.61 32.53 33.36
C SER A 668 -7.85 33.88 34.03
N VAL A 669 -9.02 34.49 33.83
CA VAL A 669 -9.39 35.79 34.44
C VAL A 669 -9.49 35.68 35.97
N GLU A 670 -10.04 34.58 36.51
CA GLU A 670 -10.09 34.34 37.96
C GLU A 670 -8.68 34.28 38.57
N ILE A 671 -7.77 33.52 37.94
CA ILE A 671 -6.38 33.38 38.40
C ILE A 671 -5.61 34.70 38.23
N GLU A 672 -5.91 35.47 37.19
CA GLU A 672 -5.33 36.80 36.97
C GLU A 672 -5.66 37.75 38.12
N GLY A 673 -6.91 37.76 38.58
CA GLY A 673 -7.32 38.56 39.74
C GLY A 673 -6.57 38.16 41.02
N GLU A 674 -6.36 36.86 41.27
CA GLU A 674 -5.54 36.37 42.39
C GLU A 674 -4.06 36.81 42.25
N LEU A 675 -3.54 36.77 41.02
CA LEU A 675 -2.16 37.15 40.69
C LEU A 675 -1.93 38.65 40.88
N GLU A 676 -2.86 39.49 40.42
CA GLU A 676 -2.81 40.95 40.60
C GLU A 676 -2.84 41.33 42.07
N ALA A 677 -3.75 40.75 42.86
CA ALA A 677 -3.82 41.00 44.30
C ALA A 677 -2.51 40.66 45.02
N LEU A 678 -1.82 39.59 44.59
CA LEU A 678 -0.55 39.19 45.17
C LEU A 678 0.63 40.07 44.71
N LYS A 679 0.60 40.58 43.47
CA LYS A 679 1.56 41.57 42.95
C LYS A 679 1.40 42.92 43.66
N ASP A 680 0.17 43.34 43.94
CA ASP A 680 -0.11 44.53 44.74
C ASP A 680 0.45 44.40 46.16
N GLN A 681 0.30 43.21 46.77
CA GLN A 681 0.93 42.92 48.08
C GLN A 681 2.46 43.00 48.01
N GLN A 682 3.07 42.45 46.95
CA GLN A 682 4.51 42.54 46.73
C GLN A 682 4.97 44.00 46.61
N PHE A 683 4.28 44.80 45.80
CA PHE A 683 4.56 46.22 45.62
C PHE A 683 4.46 46.99 46.94
N GLY A 684 3.44 46.70 47.76
CA GLY A 684 3.30 47.27 49.10
C GLY A 684 4.47 46.95 50.03
N CYS A 685 4.91 45.67 50.07
CA CYS A 685 6.09 45.28 50.85
C CYS A 685 7.37 46.00 50.38
N GLU A 686 7.56 46.15 49.06
CA GLU A 686 8.70 46.87 48.49
C GLU A 686 8.67 48.37 48.83
N ALA A 687 7.50 49.00 48.77
CA ALA A 687 7.31 50.41 49.12
C ALA A 687 7.58 50.69 50.61
N ASP A 688 7.20 49.75 51.50
CA ASP A 688 7.41 49.84 52.94
C ASP A 688 8.81 49.35 53.39
N GLY A 689 9.65 48.88 52.47
CA GLY A 689 11.00 48.33 52.76
C GLY A 689 10.99 46.98 53.49
N LEU A 690 9.89 46.23 53.41
CA LEU A 690 9.71 44.92 54.03
C LEU A 690 9.97 43.78 53.03
N PRO A 691 10.57 42.64 53.45
CA PRO A 691 10.82 41.51 52.56
C PRO A 691 9.52 40.74 52.24
N PHE A 692 9.25 40.53 50.94
CA PHE A 692 8.12 39.71 50.48
C PHE A 692 8.38 38.20 50.72
N THR A 693 7.46 37.49 51.37
CA THR A 693 7.66 36.08 51.76
C THR A 693 6.91 35.07 50.88
N LYS A 694 6.01 35.52 50.00
CA LYS A 694 5.10 34.66 49.21
C LYS A 694 5.56 34.41 47.76
N HIS A 695 6.87 34.46 47.49
CA HIS A 695 7.43 34.26 46.14
C HIS A 695 7.00 32.93 45.48
N ASN A 696 6.88 31.86 46.28
CA ASN A 696 6.45 30.55 45.78
C ASN A 696 4.98 30.56 45.31
N GLU A 697 4.09 31.24 46.05
CA GLU A 697 2.68 31.39 45.68
C GLU A 697 2.54 32.18 44.37
N LEU A 698 3.31 33.26 44.23
CA LEU A 698 3.34 34.08 43.02
C LEU A 698 3.80 33.29 41.80
N GLN A 699 4.87 32.49 41.94
CA GLN A 699 5.35 31.63 40.85
C GLN A 699 4.33 30.55 40.46
N VAL A 700 3.63 29.97 41.44
CA VAL A 700 2.60 28.96 41.20
C VAL A 700 1.40 29.57 40.47
N LEU A 701 0.93 30.75 40.89
CA LEU A 701 -0.17 31.47 40.24
C LEU A 701 0.19 31.90 38.82
N GLN A 702 1.38 32.44 38.61
CA GLN A 702 1.88 32.83 37.29
C GLN A 702 1.87 31.65 36.30
N ARG A 703 2.41 30.48 36.72
CA ARG A 703 2.37 29.26 35.91
C ARG A 703 0.94 28.78 35.63
N ARG A 704 0.02 28.89 36.60
CA ARG A 704 -1.39 28.51 36.43
C ARG A 704 -2.09 29.42 35.43
N TYR A 705 -1.87 30.73 35.50
CA TYR A 705 -2.40 31.72 34.57
C TYR A 705 -1.91 31.46 33.15
N GLU A 706 -0.60 31.33 32.96
CA GLU A 706 0.01 31.04 31.65
C GLU A 706 -0.55 29.75 31.03
N LYS A 707 -0.76 28.72 31.85
CA LYS A 707 -1.38 27.46 31.39
C LYS A 707 -2.80 27.69 30.85
N GLN A 708 -3.64 28.45 31.57
CA GLN A 708 -5.02 28.70 31.12
C GLN A 708 -5.09 29.61 29.89
N GLN A 709 -4.19 30.59 29.77
CA GLN A 709 -4.08 31.40 28.56
C GLN A 709 -3.73 30.56 27.32
N VAL A 710 -2.73 29.67 27.44
CA VAL A 710 -2.35 28.78 26.33
C VAL A 710 -3.50 27.85 25.94
N GLU A 711 -4.20 27.29 26.92
CA GLU A 711 -5.35 26.43 26.68
C GLU A 711 -6.51 27.18 25.98
N ALA A 712 -6.85 28.39 26.46
CA ALA A 712 -7.89 29.22 25.87
C ALA A 712 -7.56 29.61 24.41
N ASP A 713 -6.30 29.96 24.14
CA ASP A 713 -5.81 30.28 22.80
C ASP A 713 -5.87 29.06 21.85
N GLU A 714 -5.50 27.86 22.32
CA GLU A 714 -5.61 26.65 21.50
C GLU A 714 -7.07 26.27 21.18
N TYR A 715 -8.00 26.35 22.14
CA TYR A 715 -9.44 26.17 21.84
C TYR A 715 -9.99 27.24 20.89
N ALA A 716 -9.54 28.49 21.00
CA ALA A 716 -9.94 29.55 20.08
C ALA A 716 -9.45 29.28 18.65
N LYS A 717 -8.20 28.81 18.49
CA LYS A 717 -7.66 28.39 17.18
C LYS A 717 -8.42 27.21 16.58
N ASP A 718 -8.79 26.23 17.41
CA ASP A 718 -9.63 25.10 17.00
C ASP A 718 -11.00 25.58 16.53
N TRP A 719 -11.62 26.47 17.30
CA TRP A 719 -12.91 27.07 16.98
C TRP A 719 -12.88 27.81 15.61
N ILE A 720 -11.84 28.60 15.36
CA ILE A 720 -11.61 29.28 14.08
C ILE A 720 -11.38 28.28 12.94
N ALA A 721 -10.56 27.24 13.14
CA ALA A 721 -10.30 26.22 12.11
C ALA A 721 -11.58 25.46 11.73
N CYS A 722 -12.43 25.12 12.71
CA CYS A 722 -13.72 24.51 12.46
C CYS A 722 -14.63 25.43 11.63
N PHE A 723 -14.66 26.73 11.96
CA PHE A 723 -15.41 27.74 11.21
C PHE A 723 -14.95 27.86 9.76
N GLU A 724 -13.63 27.89 9.53
CA GLU A 724 -13.08 27.95 8.17
C GLU A 724 -13.49 26.74 7.32
N LEU A 725 -13.51 25.54 7.92
CA LEU A 725 -13.98 24.33 7.23
C LEU A 725 -15.47 24.43 6.86
N ILE A 726 -16.33 24.87 7.79
CA ILE A 726 -17.76 25.12 7.53
C ILE A 726 -17.94 26.12 6.39
N HIS A 727 -17.21 27.24 6.43
CA HIS A 727 -17.30 28.28 5.41
C HIS A 727 -16.80 27.80 4.03
N LYS A 728 -15.74 26.99 3.99
CA LYS A 728 -15.26 26.36 2.74
C LYS A 728 -16.30 25.43 2.13
N ILE A 729 -16.99 24.64 2.96
CA ILE A 729 -18.08 23.76 2.50
C ILE A 729 -19.20 24.59 1.87
N ILE A 730 -19.68 25.63 2.58
CA ILE A 730 -20.77 26.48 2.11
C ILE A 730 -20.41 27.14 0.76
N ARG A 731 -19.18 27.68 0.61
CA ARG A 731 -18.73 28.27 -0.67
C ARG A 731 -18.72 27.27 -1.83
N ILE A 732 -18.32 26.02 -1.56
CA ILE A 732 -18.35 24.95 -2.57
C ILE A 732 -19.78 24.60 -2.95
N GLU A 733 -20.72 24.59 -2.00
CA GLU A 733 -22.14 24.33 -2.30
C GLU A 733 -22.83 25.50 -3.00
N GLU A 734 -22.53 26.76 -2.64
CA GLU A 734 -23.09 27.96 -3.28
C GLU A 734 -22.65 28.11 -4.75
N THR A 735 -21.47 27.59 -5.11
CA THR A 735 -20.95 27.61 -6.48
C THR A 735 -21.50 26.46 -7.35
N ARG A 736 -22.22 25.49 -6.77
CA ARG A 736 -22.88 24.42 -7.51
C ARG A 736 -24.22 24.93 -8.08
N GLY A 737 -24.29 25.01 -9.40
CA GLY A 737 -25.53 25.32 -10.13
C GLY A 737 -26.64 24.28 -9.90
N ASP A 738 -27.82 24.56 -10.44
CA ASP A 738 -29.11 23.90 -10.17
C ASP A 738 -29.24 22.43 -10.68
N ASP A 739 -28.11 21.74 -10.90
CA ASP A 739 -28.08 20.34 -11.33
C ASP A 739 -28.50 19.41 -10.18
N LYS A 740 -29.79 19.10 -10.17
CA LYS A 740 -30.49 18.27 -9.16
C LYS A 740 -29.95 16.84 -9.02
N ASN A 741 -29.14 16.36 -9.96
CA ASN A 741 -28.59 15.00 -9.92
C ASN A 741 -27.27 14.88 -9.11
N ASP A 742 -26.60 16.00 -8.81
CA ASP A 742 -25.32 16.01 -8.09
C ASP A 742 -25.39 16.71 -6.71
N LYS A 743 -26.53 17.30 -6.33
CA LYS A 743 -26.80 17.75 -4.96
C LYS A 743 -26.98 16.50 -4.08
N ILE A 744 -25.89 15.99 -3.50
CA ILE A 744 -25.95 14.92 -2.50
C ILE A 744 -26.85 15.42 -1.38
N ILE A 745 -27.92 14.66 -1.17
CA ILE A 745 -28.98 14.86 -0.19
C ILE A 745 -28.34 15.10 1.19
N ALA A 746 -28.20 16.38 1.55
CA ALA A 746 -28.31 16.75 2.95
C ALA A 746 -29.65 16.16 3.42
N VAL A 747 -29.70 15.52 4.58
CA VAL A 747 -30.95 15.02 5.20
C VAL A 747 -31.81 16.21 5.67
N GLY A 748 -31.67 17.35 5.01
CA GLY A 748 -32.23 18.65 5.31
C GLY A 748 -32.52 19.41 4.02
N SER A 749 -33.53 20.25 4.10
CA SER A 749 -33.97 21.16 3.03
C SER A 749 -32.87 22.20 2.68
N GLU A 750 -32.99 22.88 1.53
CA GLU A 750 -32.08 23.97 1.11
C GLU A 750 -31.92 25.07 2.19
N GLN A 751 -32.92 25.18 3.05
CA GLN A 751 -32.89 25.97 4.28
C GLN A 751 -31.77 25.57 5.25
N ASP A 752 -31.46 24.28 5.43
CA ASP A 752 -30.45 23.80 6.39
C ASP A 752 -29.02 24.24 6.05
N VAL A 753 -28.72 24.48 4.77
CA VAL A 753 -27.44 25.07 4.33
C VAL A 753 -27.41 26.59 4.64
N SER A 754 -28.54 27.29 4.49
CA SER A 754 -28.66 28.72 4.83
C SER A 754 -28.71 29.00 6.34
N TYR A 755 -29.14 28.03 7.15
CA TYR A 755 -29.26 28.15 8.61
C TYR A 755 -27.97 27.82 9.38
N ALA A 756 -26.96 27.22 8.72
CA ALA A 756 -25.75 26.72 9.38
C ALA A 756 -24.87 27.80 10.06
N LEU A 757 -25.07 29.09 9.77
CA LEU A 757 -24.29 30.19 10.35
C LEU A 757 -25.15 31.41 10.73
N LYS A 758 -26.17 31.23 11.57
CA LYS A 758 -26.71 32.35 12.35
C LYS A 758 -25.90 32.52 13.63
N PHE A 759 -24.95 33.45 13.61
CA PHE A 759 -24.31 33.93 14.83
C PHE A 759 -25.34 34.64 15.69
N ILE A 760 -25.67 34.04 16.82
CA ILE A 760 -26.49 34.66 17.85
C ILE A 760 -25.54 35.01 18.97
N GLU A 761 -25.18 36.28 19.06
CA GLU A 761 -24.51 36.80 20.24
C GLU A 761 -25.47 36.67 21.43
N THR A 762 -25.04 35.96 22.47
CA THR A 762 -25.87 35.65 23.63
C THR A 762 -25.02 35.61 24.89
N ASP A 763 -25.51 36.30 25.93
CA ASP A 763 -24.96 36.21 27.28
C ASP A 763 -25.61 35.05 28.08
N SER A 764 -26.53 34.30 27.47
CA SER A 764 -27.29 33.23 28.10
C SER A 764 -26.46 31.95 28.19
N GLU A 765 -25.96 31.65 29.39
CA GLU A 765 -25.28 30.39 29.66
C GLU A 765 -26.23 29.20 29.52
N LEU A 766 -27.51 29.34 29.92
CA LEU A 766 -28.47 28.24 29.79
C LEU A 766 -28.70 27.88 28.32
N LEU A 767 -28.76 28.86 27.42
CA LEU A 767 -28.88 28.62 25.97
C LEU A 767 -27.70 27.79 25.45
N HIS A 768 -26.47 28.22 25.75
CA HIS A 768 -25.28 27.52 25.29
C HIS A 768 -25.23 26.08 25.82
N LEU A 769 -25.43 25.88 27.12
CA LEU A 769 -25.46 24.55 27.74
C LEU A 769 -26.57 23.66 27.17
N SER A 770 -27.73 24.24 26.86
CA SER A 770 -28.87 23.50 26.31
C SER A 770 -28.58 23.00 24.90
N LEU A 771 -27.94 23.81 24.06
CA LEU A 771 -27.55 23.42 22.71
C LEU A 771 -26.47 22.33 22.72
N LEU A 772 -25.44 22.47 23.56
CA LEU A 772 -24.39 21.46 23.73
C LEU A 772 -24.95 20.10 24.11
N CYS A 773 -25.83 20.09 25.11
CA CYS A 773 -26.45 18.87 25.59
C CYS A 773 -27.43 18.27 24.58
N ASP A 774 -28.07 19.11 23.76
CA ASP A 774 -28.97 18.64 22.71
C ASP A 774 -28.20 17.95 21.58
N ASP A 775 -27.12 18.59 21.10
CA ASP A 775 -26.26 18.05 20.05
C ASP A 775 -25.56 16.76 20.49
N ALA A 776 -25.14 16.67 21.77
CA ALA A 776 -24.53 15.48 22.36
C ALA A 776 -25.43 14.24 22.40
N GLU A 777 -26.74 14.35 22.16
CA GLU A 777 -27.61 13.18 22.04
C GLU A 777 -27.46 12.48 20.68
N PHE A 778 -27.03 13.21 19.64
CA PHE A 778 -26.92 12.70 18.27
C PHE A 778 -25.51 12.22 17.91
N TYR A 779 -24.49 12.76 18.57
CA TYR A 779 -23.08 12.50 18.26
C TYR A 779 -22.35 11.84 19.45
N PRO A 780 -22.11 10.52 19.44
CA PRO A 780 -21.48 9.80 20.54
C PRO A 780 -20.11 10.36 20.96
N ASP A 781 -19.25 10.70 20.00
CA ASP A 781 -17.91 11.26 20.27
C ASP A 781 -17.98 12.61 21.02
N LEU A 782 -18.99 13.44 20.68
CA LEU A 782 -19.24 14.72 21.35
C LEU A 782 -19.86 14.50 22.74
N GLN A 783 -20.71 13.48 22.88
CA GLN A 783 -21.28 13.06 24.15
C GLN A 783 -20.18 12.70 25.15
N ASP A 784 -19.24 11.85 24.75
CA ASP A 784 -18.13 11.41 25.60
C ASP A 784 -17.24 12.59 26.02
N THR A 785 -17.06 13.57 25.12
CA THR A 785 -16.30 14.79 25.42
C THR A 785 -17.07 15.70 26.37
N LEU A 786 -18.38 15.87 26.17
CA LEU A 786 -19.23 16.71 27.01
C LEU A 786 -19.34 16.17 28.44
N ARG A 787 -19.41 14.84 28.60
CA ARG A 787 -19.47 14.17 29.91
C ARG A 787 -18.20 14.32 30.75
N LYS A 788 -17.07 14.71 30.14
CA LYS A 788 -15.85 15.06 30.89
C LYS A 788 -15.91 16.48 31.47
N THR A 789 -16.99 17.22 31.21
CA THR A 789 -17.19 18.59 31.66
C THR A 789 -18.38 18.67 32.61
N PRO A 790 -18.46 19.70 33.48
CA PRO A 790 -19.61 19.90 34.34
C PRO A 790 -20.85 20.44 33.59
N ALA A 791 -20.86 20.48 32.25
CA ALA A 791 -21.91 21.15 31.47
C ALA A 791 -23.31 20.57 31.74
N ILE A 792 -23.44 19.23 31.78
CA ILE A 792 -24.72 18.54 32.02
C ILE A 792 -25.23 18.89 33.42
N GLU A 793 -24.38 18.74 34.44
CA GLU A 793 -24.73 19.05 35.82
C GLU A 793 -25.05 20.54 36.01
N LYS A 794 -24.27 21.43 35.39
CA LYS A 794 -24.46 22.89 35.48
C LYS A 794 -25.82 23.29 34.91
N ARG A 795 -26.21 22.71 33.77
CA ARG A 795 -27.54 22.89 33.16
C ARG A 795 -28.65 22.35 34.06
N SER A 796 -28.54 21.10 34.50
CA SER A 796 -29.52 20.46 35.39
C SER A 796 -29.70 21.24 36.70
N ARG A 797 -28.61 21.79 37.25
CA ARG A 797 -28.64 22.63 38.44
C ARG A 797 -29.36 23.96 38.20
N GLN A 798 -29.18 24.59 37.03
CA GLN A 798 -29.94 25.79 36.66
C GLN A 798 -31.44 25.47 36.52
N LEU A 799 -31.79 24.35 35.88
CA LEU A 799 -33.18 23.89 35.79
C LEU A 799 -33.79 23.57 37.16
N ASN A 800 -33.06 22.91 38.06
CA ASN A 800 -33.49 22.67 39.43
C ASN A 800 -33.75 23.99 40.18
N ARG A 801 -32.90 25.01 40.01
CA ARG A 801 -33.13 26.33 40.63
C ARG A 801 -34.44 26.96 40.13
N ILE A 802 -34.77 26.79 38.86
CA ILE A 802 -36.03 27.26 38.28
C ILE A 802 -37.22 26.49 38.86
N LEU A 803 -37.14 25.16 38.93
CA LEU A 803 -38.18 24.30 39.51
C LEU A 803 -38.43 24.66 40.98
N MET A 804 -37.37 24.79 41.79
CA MET A 804 -37.47 25.16 43.21
C MET A 804 -38.08 26.55 43.42
N ARG A 805 -37.74 27.53 42.57
CA ARG A 805 -38.37 28.88 42.62
C ARG A 805 -39.88 28.83 42.38
N LYS A 806 -40.36 27.80 41.69
CA LYS A 806 -41.79 27.54 41.44
C LYS A 806 -42.44 26.60 42.46
N GLY A 807 -41.70 26.17 43.49
CA GLY A 807 -42.19 25.25 44.51
C GLY A 807 -42.27 23.79 44.07
N LEU A 808 -41.56 23.41 43.00
CA LEU A 808 -41.45 22.04 42.51
C LEU A 808 -40.18 21.37 43.04
N ASP A 809 -40.23 20.05 43.18
CA ASP A 809 -39.09 19.25 43.65
C ASP A 809 -37.92 19.29 42.64
N PRO A 810 -36.65 19.31 43.10
CA PRO A 810 -35.46 19.33 42.25
C PRO A 810 -35.15 17.93 41.68
N ILE A 811 -36.05 17.42 40.86
CA ILE A 811 -36.06 16.06 40.29
C ILE A 811 -34.76 15.62 39.61
N PHE A 812 -33.96 16.54 39.06
CA PHE A 812 -32.70 16.16 38.40
C PHE A 812 -31.62 15.74 39.40
N MET A 813 -31.76 16.08 40.69
CA MET A 813 -30.80 15.65 41.72
C MET A 813 -30.83 14.14 41.97
N GLU A 814 -31.95 13.47 41.67
CA GLU A 814 -32.11 12.02 41.84
C GLU A 814 -31.65 11.23 40.60
N MET A 815 -31.29 11.93 39.52
CA MET A 815 -30.93 11.35 38.24
C MET A 815 -29.41 11.30 38.06
N ASP A 816 -28.91 10.22 37.44
CA ASP A 816 -27.53 10.17 36.96
C ASP A 816 -27.31 11.10 35.75
N GLU A 817 -26.05 11.35 35.36
CA GLU A 817 -25.73 12.25 34.23
C GLU A 817 -26.46 11.90 32.93
N LYS A 818 -26.64 10.60 32.62
CA LYS A 818 -27.24 10.16 31.37
C LYS A 818 -28.75 10.40 31.40
N GLN A 819 -29.38 10.13 32.54
CA GLN A 819 -30.78 10.43 32.80
C GLN A 819 -31.03 11.94 32.76
N GLN A 820 -30.16 12.74 33.39
CA GLN A 820 -30.22 14.20 33.34
C GLN A 820 -30.13 14.74 31.91
N LEU A 821 -29.22 14.19 31.09
CA LEU A 821 -29.06 14.59 29.70
C LEU A 821 -30.38 14.41 28.93
N ILE A 822 -30.95 13.20 28.97
CA ILE A 822 -32.17 12.83 28.22
C ILE A 822 -33.39 13.59 28.74
N ALA A 823 -33.60 13.64 30.07
CA ALA A 823 -34.78 14.25 30.66
C ALA A 823 -34.81 15.77 30.45
N ALA A 824 -33.67 16.46 30.65
CA ALA A 824 -33.58 17.89 30.43
C ALA A 824 -33.65 18.25 28.94
N ASN A 825 -33.08 17.42 28.04
CA ASN A 825 -33.25 17.60 26.59
C ASN A 825 -34.72 17.49 26.20
N ALA A 826 -35.44 16.49 26.70
CA ALA A 826 -36.87 16.31 26.41
C ALA A 826 -37.71 17.52 26.85
N MET A 827 -37.47 18.01 28.08
CA MET A 827 -38.12 19.21 28.61
C MET A 827 -37.89 20.42 27.69
N LEU A 828 -36.61 20.73 27.41
CA LEU A 828 -36.23 21.93 26.66
C LEU A 828 -36.62 21.86 25.18
N ARG A 829 -36.51 20.69 24.53
CA ARG A 829 -36.99 20.50 23.14
C ARG A 829 -38.48 20.75 23.03
N HIS A 830 -39.27 20.24 23.97
CA HIS A 830 -40.71 20.42 23.94
C HIS A 830 -41.09 21.89 24.12
N MET A 831 -40.44 22.58 25.05
CA MET A 831 -40.59 24.03 25.22
C MET A 831 -40.16 24.80 23.97
N ALA A 832 -39.02 24.46 23.37
CA ALA A 832 -38.49 25.16 22.19
C ALA A 832 -39.44 25.03 21.00
N LYS A 833 -40.01 23.84 20.78
CA LYS A 833 -40.99 23.57 19.73
C LYS A 833 -42.30 24.36 19.90
N ILE A 834 -42.71 24.64 21.14
CA ILE A 834 -43.88 25.49 21.42
C ILE A 834 -43.53 26.96 21.20
N ALA A 835 -42.33 27.40 21.62
CA ALA A 835 -41.89 28.78 21.49
C ALA A 835 -41.62 29.19 20.03
N ASP A 836 -41.13 28.25 19.22
CA ASP A 836 -40.93 28.43 17.78
C ASP A 836 -40.96 27.07 17.05
N PRO A 837 -42.05 26.73 16.34
CA PRO A 837 -42.17 25.45 15.63
C PRO A 837 -41.24 25.31 14.43
N ASP A 838 -40.91 26.44 13.78
CA ASP A 838 -40.24 26.46 12.49
C ASP A 838 -38.72 26.67 12.62
N ASN A 839 -38.25 27.23 13.73
CA ASN A 839 -36.84 27.48 13.98
C ASN A 839 -36.39 27.00 15.36
N LYS A 840 -35.72 25.83 15.38
CA LYS A 840 -35.15 25.22 16.59
C LYS A 840 -34.30 26.22 17.39
N MET A 841 -33.34 26.89 16.76
CA MET A 841 -32.40 27.79 17.45
C MET A 841 -33.13 28.98 18.10
N GLU A 842 -34.09 29.57 17.39
CA GLU A 842 -34.88 30.67 17.94
C GLU A 842 -35.82 30.20 19.05
N GLY A 843 -36.36 28.98 18.94
CA GLY A 843 -37.14 28.33 19.99
C GLY A 843 -36.32 28.15 21.28
N TYR A 844 -35.10 27.62 21.18
CA TYR A 844 -34.19 27.49 22.33
C TYR A 844 -33.83 28.86 22.93
N ARG A 845 -33.55 29.87 22.09
CA ARG A 845 -33.25 31.23 22.56
C ARG A 845 -34.40 31.84 23.35
N LYS A 846 -35.63 31.74 22.83
CA LYS A 846 -36.86 32.21 23.52
C LYS A 846 -37.04 31.49 24.85
N VAL A 847 -36.85 30.18 24.88
CA VAL A 847 -36.96 29.37 26.11
C VAL A 847 -35.91 29.76 27.14
N SER A 848 -34.64 29.88 26.77
CA SER A 848 -33.58 30.25 27.71
C SER A 848 -33.80 31.64 28.28
N ASN A 849 -34.13 32.63 27.43
CA ASN A 849 -34.47 33.98 27.88
C ASN A 849 -35.69 33.96 28.82
N TYR A 850 -36.73 33.19 28.48
CA TYR A 850 -37.92 33.02 29.31
C TYR A 850 -37.59 32.43 30.69
N LEU A 851 -36.69 31.45 30.74
CA LEU A 851 -36.29 30.76 31.96
C LEU A 851 -35.33 31.61 32.84
N GLU A 852 -34.43 32.38 32.23
CA GLU A 852 -33.42 33.18 32.93
C GLU A 852 -33.98 34.52 33.45
N MET A 853 -34.84 35.20 32.69
CA MET A 853 -35.30 36.55 33.06
C MET A 853 -36.21 36.58 34.29
N ALA A 854 -36.77 35.45 34.74
CA ALA A 854 -37.61 35.27 35.95
C ALA A 854 -38.85 36.18 36.10
N GLU A 855 -38.96 37.30 35.39
CA GLU A 855 -40.02 38.31 35.46
C GLU A 855 -41.25 37.97 34.61
N TYR A 856 -41.11 37.11 33.59
CA TYR A 856 -42.21 36.69 32.70
C TYR A 856 -42.94 35.39 33.13
N LEU A 857 -42.67 34.90 34.34
CA LEU A 857 -43.27 33.68 34.91
C LEU A 857 -44.75 33.86 35.34
N GLN A 858 -45.51 34.73 34.66
CA GLN A 858 -46.95 34.96 34.85
C GLN A 858 -47.82 34.04 33.96
N ASP A 859 -47.33 33.55 32.82
CA ASP A 859 -48.04 32.58 31.95
C ASP A 859 -47.28 31.24 31.97
N ASN A 860 -47.76 30.28 32.78
CA ASN A 860 -47.06 29.01 33.08
C ASN A 860 -47.14 27.97 31.94
N LYS A 861 -47.87 28.23 30.86
CA LYS A 861 -48.15 27.23 29.80
C LYS A 861 -46.89 26.61 29.21
N LEU A 862 -45.83 27.39 29.02
CA LEU A 862 -44.58 26.91 28.43
C LEU A 862 -43.80 26.00 29.39
N LEU A 863 -43.69 26.41 30.66
CA LEU A 863 -43.01 25.61 31.69
C LEU A 863 -43.78 24.33 32.03
N ASP A 864 -45.11 24.41 32.14
CA ASP A 864 -45.98 23.25 32.41
C ASP A 864 -45.88 22.22 31.28
N ALA A 865 -45.81 22.67 30.03
CA ALA A 865 -45.59 21.80 28.88
C ALA A 865 -44.21 21.13 28.92
N GLY A 866 -43.16 21.85 29.33
CA GLY A 866 -41.83 21.27 29.55
C GLY A 866 -41.83 20.19 30.63
N ILE A 867 -42.50 20.44 31.77
CA ILE A 867 -42.62 19.49 32.88
C ILE A 867 -43.37 18.23 32.46
N THR A 868 -44.45 18.37 31.68
CA THR A 868 -45.22 17.22 31.17
C THR A 868 -44.36 16.32 30.26
N ALA A 869 -43.58 16.91 29.36
CA ALA A 869 -42.66 16.16 28.50
C ALA A 869 -41.54 15.46 29.28
N LEU A 870 -41.16 16.04 30.41
CA LEU A 870 -40.20 15.45 31.33
C LEU A 870 -40.79 14.23 32.06
N THR A 871 -42.01 14.33 32.62
CA THR A 871 -42.63 13.24 33.38
C THR A 871 -42.97 12.04 32.50
N ASP A 872 -43.37 12.27 31.25
CA ASP A 872 -43.63 11.21 30.27
C ASP A 872 -42.37 10.41 29.86
N ASN A 873 -41.19 11.04 29.90
CA ASN A 873 -39.93 10.35 29.61
C ASN A 873 -39.26 9.77 30.87
N ALA A 874 -39.36 10.45 32.01
CA ALA A 874 -38.88 9.93 33.29
C ALA A 874 -39.62 8.63 33.69
N SER A 875 -40.93 8.55 33.47
CA SER A 875 -41.73 7.33 33.70
C SER A 875 -41.31 6.15 32.81
N LYS A 876 -40.97 6.40 31.53
CA LYS A 876 -40.41 5.38 30.63
C LYS A 876 -39.04 4.88 31.08
N ILE A 877 -38.19 5.76 31.61
CA ILE A 877 -36.84 5.42 32.09
C ILE A 877 -36.91 4.58 33.38
N ILE A 878 -37.83 4.90 34.30
CA ILE A 878 -38.04 4.13 35.54
C ILE A 878 -38.56 2.71 35.26
N THR A 879 -39.33 2.52 34.18
CA THR A 879 -39.90 1.20 33.81
C THR A 879 -38.84 0.21 33.27
N ILE A 880 -37.69 0.69 32.81
CA ILE A 880 -36.59 -0.15 32.27
C ILE A 880 -35.79 -0.83 33.40
N MET A 881 -36.04 -0.49 34.67
CA MET A 881 -35.36 -1.03 35.86
C MET A 881 -36.11 -2.17 36.59
N GLN A 882 -36.90 -3.02 35.91
CA GLN A 882 -37.14 -4.37 36.45
C GLN A 882 -36.02 -5.31 35.98
N PRO A 883 -35.12 -5.76 36.87
CA PRO A 883 -34.15 -6.78 36.52
C PRO A 883 -34.90 -8.06 36.20
N ALA A 884 -34.48 -8.77 35.15
CA ALA A 884 -34.83 -10.17 34.94
C ALA A 884 -34.31 -11.01 36.13
N LEU A 885 -35.11 -11.08 37.19
CA LEU A 885 -34.94 -12.00 38.30
C LEU A 885 -35.33 -13.40 37.81
N LEU A 886 -34.31 -14.25 37.71
CA LEU A 886 -34.33 -15.70 37.90
C LEU A 886 -35.63 -16.43 37.49
N GLY A 887 -35.60 -17.06 36.32
CA GLY A 887 -36.59 -18.04 35.88
C GLY A 887 -35.93 -19.24 35.18
N LYS A 888 -35.46 -20.20 35.98
CA LYS A 888 -35.01 -21.58 35.68
C LYS A 888 -33.88 -21.81 34.66
#